data_AF-A0A368XA62-F1
#
_entry.id   AF-A0A368XA62-F1
#
_cell.length_a   1.000
_cell.length_b   1.000
_cell.length_c   1.000
_cell.angle_alpha   90.00
_cell.angle_beta   90.00
_cell.angle_gamma   90.00
#
_symmetry.space_group_name_H-M   'P 1'
#
loop_
_entity.id
_entity.type
_entity.pdbx_description
1 polymer ?
#
loop_
_entity_poly.entity_id
_entity_poly.type
_entity_poly.pdbx_seq_one_letter_code
_entity_poly.pdbx_strand_id
1 'polypeptide(L)'
;MIGAPGPVRSFWMGGFEGADHLDGQGRPLDMAAAHGHLQQLDEDYALAAAMGIGTVRESLGWRLCETAPGVYDLERALRMARSARRQGLQILWTLMHYGTPADVSLMDDRLIERFAAFATAAAQALADETDGPPVYTLVNEINFLSWAAAHTDMVWPYRGQSADAVPSSRHSGYEVKRRLVRATLAATEAVRRVDPRARFLQAEPLVHVVPPADRPDLAPLAAQVADYQWQAWDLLAGQCEPELGGSPAMLDLLGVNYYHNGQWEVETERRLAWHTRDPRRRGLDELLQAAWRRYGSPLLVSETSHVGAGRALWLSDVASQVERARAAGVPVAGICLYPLVDRPDWGDPQRWHRSGLWDVAQAQNQGQGQDEGPGPGMARLLQLPYARMLAHWQRRLPVPARPVWTKPLLLVFSPLRWDLVQHRPQHLMAELAADWRIVFVEEPVHGAARAQLVRSCPMPDIEVLQPHTPGSGAGFEGGHMPLVAALLQQALGAEALHSALTWLATPEALPLVQSLQLRPTVYDCFRAGPGAPAGPHRLALWKTRELALLRQAALVLVAGPALSRALGGRHGHVASVFNAVDAEHFSPRALEPHGSEAHEAERLLAGIDGPLLGYCGSIDERLDLGLLAQLADARPHWHIVLVGPAQLPADVPLPQRRNLHWLGAQPYSLLPYLLARLHVALLPYVQGPRTALANPPQLLEYLAARKPVVSVALPDVLDLYPHMVETAAGAAGFLQACETALRRLRVHDLHQRARVDAVLARRSWRSAAQAVHGLLRGLQQEAAHILAPTGRPAVPPPASADHHTPAGHP
;
A
#
# COMPACT_ATOMS: atom_id res chain seq x y z
N MET A 1 7.94 29.36 21.71
CA MET A 1 8.78 28.64 22.69
C MET A 1 9.53 27.56 21.93
N ILE A 2 10.86 27.65 21.87
CA ILE A 2 11.72 26.64 21.24
C ILE A 2 11.73 25.44 22.20
N GLY A 3 10.98 24.39 21.85
CA GLY A 3 10.67 23.25 22.72
C GLY A 3 11.86 22.33 22.97
N ALA A 4 11.85 21.66 24.11
CA ALA A 4 12.80 20.59 24.46
C ALA A 4 12.92 19.55 23.32
N PRO A 5 14.11 18.94 23.12
CA PRO A 5 14.30 17.91 22.09
C PRO A 5 13.32 16.74 22.30
N GLY A 6 12.72 16.26 21.19
CA GLY A 6 11.77 15.14 21.20
C GLY A 6 12.40 13.79 21.60
N PRO A 7 11.59 12.74 21.82
CA PRO A 7 12.07 11.40 22.26
C PRO A 7 12.98 10.69 21.25
N VAL A 8 12.91 11.07 19.97
CA VAL A 8 13.61 10.42 18.86
C VAL A 8 14.36 11.45 18.01
N ARG A 9 15.55 11.08 17.51
CA ARG A 9 16.37 11.93 16.62
C ARG A 9 15.77 12.10 15.23
N SER A 10 15.09 11.08 14.72
CA SER A 10 14.34 11.16 13.46
C SER A 10 12.92 10.61 13.64
N PHE A 11 11.97 11.25 12.97
CA PHE A 11 10.58 10.77 12.94
C PHE A 11 10.45 9.46 12.16
N TRP A 12 11.18 9.32 11.05
CA TRP A 12 11.31 8.05 10.36
C TRP A 12 12.40 7.23 11.03
N MET A 13 12.01 6.07 11.52
CA MET A 13 12.87 5.15 12.24
C MET A 13 12.95 3.85 11.46
N GLY A 14 13.98 3.07 11.74
CA GLY A 14 14.09 1.71 11.26
C GLY A 14 14.27 0.73 12.39
N GLY A 15 13.80 -0.50 12.26
CA GLY A 15 14.06 -1.53 13.25
C GLY A 15 14.66 -2.77 12.60
N PHE A 16 15.41 -3.54 13.38
CA PHE A 16 15.96 -4.81 12.93
C PHE A 16 15.26 -5.95 13.66
N GLU A 17 14.96 -7.03 12.93
CA GLU A 17 14.33 -8.19 13.56
C GLU A 17 15.26 -8.76 14.62
N GLY A 18 14.74 -8.87 15.83
CA GLY A 18 15.51 -9.16 17.03
C GLY A 18 14.89 -10.20 17.94
N ALA A 19 13.83 -10.88 17.49
CA ALA A 19 13.23 -11.98 18.23
C ALA A 19 14.28 -13.06 18.57
N ASP A 20 14.27 -13.51 19.82
CA ASP A 20 15.28 -14.45 20.33
C ASP A 20 14.69 -15.64 21.09
N HIS A 21 13.37 -15.86 21.06
CA HIS A 21 12.73 -17.00 21.70
C HIS A 21 13.12 -18.36 21.08
N LEU A 22 12.71 -19.43 21.75
CA LEU A 22 12.68 -20.76 21.17
C LEU A 22 11.40 -20.88 20.32
N ASP A 23 11.53 -21.25 19.05
CA ASP A 23 10.38 -21.46 18.16
C ASP A 23 9.49 -22.61 18.61
N GLY A 24 8.39 -22.89 17.89
CA GLY A 24 7.47 -23.98 18.20
C GLY A 24 8.06 -25.38 18.32
N GLN A 25 9.23 -25.60 17.73
CA GLN A 25 9.96 -26.87 17.76
C GLN A 25 11.09 -26.87 18.81
N GLY A 26 11.20 -25.82 19.62
CA GLY A 26 12.21 -25.66 20.66
C GLY A 26 13.59 -25.25 20.11
N ARG A 27 13.68 -24.78 18.86
CA ARG A 27 14.95 -24.34 18.26
C ARG A 27 15.20 -22.88 18.64
N PRO A 28 16.42 -22.52 19.07
CA PRO A 28 16.75 -21.15 19.45
C PRO A 28 16.86 -20.23 18.24
N LEU A 29 16.17 -19.08 18.29
CA LEU A 29 16.25 -18.05 17.27
C LEU A 29 17.32 -16.99 17.60
N ASP A 30 18.10 -16.55 16.61
CA ASP A 30 18.82 -15.28 16.67
C ASP A 30 18.59 -14.57 15.35
N MET A 31 17.50 -13.80 15.28
CA MET A 31 17.07 -13.23 14.01
C MET A 31 18.08 -12.22 13.45
N ALA A 32 18.73 -11.44 14.31
CA ALA A 32 19.76 -10.49 13.90
C ALA A 32 20.97 -11.18 13.25
N ALA A 33 21.34 -12.37 13.74
CA ALA A 33 22.34 -13.20 13.09
C ALA A 33 21.81 -13.84 11.80
N ALA A 34 20.55 -14.29 11.78
CA ALA A 34 19.95 -15.01 10.66
C ALA A 34 19.84 -14.18 9.37
N HIS A 35 19.62 -12.86 9.48
CA HIS A 35 19.62 -11.95 8.32
C HIS A 35 20.97 -11.25 8.06
N GLY A 36 22.00 -11.65 8.80
CA GLY A 36 23.38 -11.22 8.59
C GLY A 36 23.66 -9.78 9.03
N HIS A 37 22.80 -9.20 9.87
CA HIS A 37 22.96 -7.82 10.35
C HIS A 37 24.13 -7.68 11.32
N LEU A 38 24.37 -8.67 12.18
CA LEU A 38 25.49 -8.62 13.14
C LEU A 38 26.88 -8.56 12.47
N GLN A 39 26.99 -9.10 11.26
CA GLN A 39 28.20 -9.09 10.44
C GLN A 39 28.32 -7.80 9.61
N GLN A 40 27.21 -7.12 9.32
CA GLN A 40 27.14 -5.93 8.46
C GLN A 40 26.62 -4.69 9.23
N LEU A 41 26.90 -4.61 10.53
CA LEU A 41 26.35 -3.55 11.40
C LEU A 41 26.70 -2.15 10.89
N ASP A 42 27.96 -1.92 10.52
CA ASP A 42 28.40 -0.60 10.04
C ASP A 42 27.75 -0.26 8.69
N GLU A 43 27.66 -1.22 7.78
CA GLU A 43 27.03 -1.04 6.48
C GLU A 43 25.52 -0.78 6.59
N ASP A 44 24.80 -1.58 7.37
CA ASP A 44 23.35 -1.44 7.56
C ASP A 44 22.99 -0.11 8.23
N TYR A 45 23.79 0.32 9.22
CA TYR A 45 23.60 1.62 9.85
C TYR A 45 23.97 2.79 8.94
N ALA A 46 25.03 2.67 8.13
CA ALA A 46 25.35 3.66 7.11
C ALA A 46 24.23 3.76 6.07
N LEU A 47 23.64 2.63 5.65
CA LEU A 47 22.49 2.59 4.75
C LEU A 47 21.26 3.26 5.36
N ALA A 48 20.95 3.00 6.64
CA ALA A 48 19.88 3.68 7.35
C ALA A 48 20.10 5.20 7.41
N ALA A 49 21.30 5.63 7.81
CA ALA A 49 21.67 7.05 7.86
C ALA A 49 21.57 7.73 6.48
N ALA A 50 22.02 7.06 5.41
CA ALA A 50 21.92 7.54 4.04
C ALA A 50 20.47 7.70 3.56
N MET A 51 19.54 6.92 4.13
CA MET A 51 18.10 7.05 3.89
C MET A 51 17.42 8.07 4.80
N GLY A 52 18.17 8.90 5.55
CA GLY A 52 17.60 9.91 6.44
C GLY A 52 16.98 9.34 7.71
N ILE A 53 17.32 8.11 8.09
CA ILE A 53 16.92 7.47 9.34
C ILE A 53 18.03 7.73 10.36
N GLY A 54 17.74 8.55 11.37
CA GLY A 54 18.65 8.90 12.48
C GLY A 54 18.37 8.16 13.78
N THR A 55 17.29 7.37 13.83
CA THR A 55 16.89 6.56 14.98
C THR A 55 16.58 5.15 14.51
N VAL A 56 17.18 4.15 15.15
CA VAL A 56 16.92 2.73 14.90
C VAL A 56 16.45 2.00 16.15
N ARG A 57 15.78 0.87 15.99
CA ARG A 57 15.35 0.00 17.08
C ARG A 57 16.08 -1.34 17.00
N GLU A 58 16.70 -1.73 18.10
CA GLU A 58 17.54 -2.93 18.22
C GLU A 58 17.09 -3.82 19.36
N SER A 59 17.43 -5.11 19.28
CA SER A 59 17.23 -6.07 20.37
C SER A 59 18.57 -6.56 20.90
N LEU A 60 18.73 -6.46 22.23
CA LEU A 60 19.81 -7.13 22.95
C LEU A 60 19.59 -8.64 22.93
N GLY A 61 18.37 -9.06 23.27
CA GLY A 61 17.98 -10.45 23.48
C GLY A 61 18.46 -10.97 24.83
N TRP A 62 17.59 -10.97 25.85
CA TRP A 62 17.94 -11.43 27.19
C TRP A 62 18.48 -12.87 27.18
N ARG A 63 17.88 -13.78 26.41
CA ARG A 63 18.38 -15.16 26.28
C ARG A 63 19.79 -15.21 25.69
N LEU A 64 20.07 -14.33 24.74
CA LEU A 64 21.35 -14.29 24.04
C LEU A 64 22.47 -13.69 24.89
N CYS A 65 22.14 -12.73 25.75
CA CYS A 65 23.12 -12.05 26.60
C CYS A 65 23.42 -12.81 27.90
N GLU A 66 22.48 -13.56 28.47
CA GLU A 66 22.72 -14.30 29.71
C GLU A 66 23.24 -15.72 29.43
N THR A 67 24.57 -15.87 29.38
CA THR A 67 25.26 -17.11 28.98
C THR A 67 25.26 -18.18 30.07
N ALA A 68 25.21 -17.76 31.33
CA ALA A 68 24.99 -18.59 32.49
C ALA A 68 24.21 -17.79 33.54
N PRO A 69 23.60 -18.44 34.53
CA PRO A 69 22.78 -17.74 35.51
C PRO A 69 23.44 -16.50 36.16
N GLY A 70 23.00 -15.31 35.78
CA GLY A 70 23.51 -14.02 36.28
C GLY A 70 24.85 -13.56 35.66
N VAL A 71 25.33 -14.25 34.63
CA VAL A 71 26.54 -13.90 33.87
C VAL A 71 26.12 -13.35 32.51
N TYR A 72 26.46 -12.09 32.25
CA TYR A 72 26.01 -11.36 31.07
C TYR A 72 27.16 -11.09 30.09
N ASP A 73 26.99 -11.49 28.84
CA ASP A 73 27.80 -11.03 27.70
C ASP A 73 27.04 -9.90 26.98
N LEU A 74 27.56 -8.69 27.11
CA LEU A 74 26.98 -7.48 26.54
C LEU A 74 27.82 -6.94 25.36
N GLU A 75 28.82 -7.68 24.89
CA GLU A 75 29.70 -7.20 23.80
C GLU A 75 28.92 -6.97 22.50
N ARG A 76 27.89 -7.79 22.22
CA ARG A 76 26.95 -7.55 21.12
C ARG A 76 26.31 -6.16 21.20
N ALA A 77 25.78 -5.81 22.36
CA ALA A 77 25.11 -4.53 22.58
C ALA A 77 26.10 -3.35 22.46
N LEU A 78 27.31 -3.50 23.01
CA LEU A 78 28.38 -2.50 22.89
C LEU A 78 28.83 -2.31 21.44
N ARG A 79 28.95 -3.39 20.66
CA ARG A 79 29.27 -3.32 19.22
C ARG A 79 28.20 -2.54 18.45
N MET A 80 26.92 -2.83 18.69
CA MET A 80 25.79 -2.08 18.10
C MET A 80 25.85 -0.60 18.50
N ALA A 81 26.00 -0.30 19.79
CA ALA A 81 26.06 1.08 20.31
C ALA A 81 27.20 1.89 19.67
N ARG A 82 28.39 1.30 19.61
CA ARG A 82 29.57 1.94 19.02
C ARG A 82 29.42 2.13 17.50
N SER A 83 28.81 1.18 16.80
CA SER A 83 28.50 1.30 15.36
C SER A 83 27.51 2.44 15.12
N ALA A 84 26.38 2.46 15.85
CA ALA A 84 25.39 3.52 15.74
C ALA A 84 25.98 4.90 16.02
N ARG A 85 26.84 5.01 17.05
CA ARG A 85 27.55 6.26 17.37
C ARG A 85 28.44 6.73 16.22
N ARG A 86 29.18 5.83 15.55
CA ARG A 86 29.98 6.19 14.36
C ARG A 86 29.12 6.75 13.23
N GLN A 87 27.90 6.25 13.07
CA GLN A 87 26.96 6.69 12.03
C GLN A 87 26.00 7.80 12.49
N GLY A 88 26.15 8.31 13.71
CA GLY A 88 25.28 9.35 14.28
C GLY A 88 23.85 8.90 14.62
N LEU A 89 23.60 7.60 14.68
CA LEU A 89 22.27 7.03 14.97
C LEU A 89 21.98 6.99 16.48
N GLN A 90 20.72 7.19 16.84
CA GLN A 90 20.18 6.83 18.16
C GLN A 90 19.63 5.40 18.10
N ILE A 91 19.89 4.58 19.12
CA ILE A 91 19.24 3.27 19.27
C ILE A 91 18.12 3.37 20.32
N LEU A 92 16.95 2.82 19.99
CA LEU A 92 15.89 2.46 20.93
C LEU A 92 16.08 0.98 21.28
N TRP A 93 16.34 0.67 22.54
CA TRP A 93 16.80 -0.65 22.97
C TRP A 93 15.64 -1.53 23.44
N THR A 94 15.43 -2.65 22.78
CA THR A 94 14.59 -3.76 23.26
C THR A 94 15.45 -4.72 24.08
N LEU A 95 15.13 -4.93 25.35
CA LEU A 95 15.90 -5.81 26.24
C LEU A 95 15.46 -7.27 26.09
N MET A 96 14.15 -7.51 26.08
CA MET A 96 13.57 -8.84 25.88
C MET A 96 12.63 -8.85 24.67
N HIS A 97 13.03 -9.57 23.63
CA HIS A 97 12.21 -9.81 22.44
C HIS A 97 11.76 -11.28 22.40
N TYR A 98 10.97 -11.62 23.42
CA TYR A 98 10.34 -12.92 23.70
C TYR A 98 11.22 -13.98 24.38
N GLY A 99 12.53 -13.98 24.17
CA GLY A 99 13.42 -15.00 24.73
C GLY A 99 13.72 -14.84 26.23
N THR A 100 13.75 -15.96 26.95
CA THR A 100 14.26 -16.07 28.32
C THR A 100 15.45 -17.03 28.40
N PRO A 101 16.35 -16.89 29.39
CA PRO A 101 17.38 -17.88 29.69
C PRO A 101 16.77 -19.27 29.91
N ALA A 102 17.55 -20.33 29.60
CA ALA A 102 17.03 -21.70 29.58
C ALA A 102 16.51 -22.20 30.94
N ASP A 103 17.01 -21.66 32.05
CA ASP A 103 16.56 -21.99 33.41
C ASP A 103 15.43 -21.08 33.94
N VAL A 104 14.95 -20.13 33.13
CA VAL A 104 13.90 -19.17 33.47
C VAL A 104 12.64 -19.47 32.66
N SER A 105 11.54 -19.69 33.38
CA SER A 105 10.20 -19.87 32.80
C SER A 105 9.38 -18.59 32.93
N LEU A 106 8.57 -18.28 31.91
CA LEU A 106 7.57 -17.21 31.96
C LEU A 106 6.50 -17.42 33.06
N MET A 107 6.42 -18.64 33.60
CA MET A 107 5.50 -19.00 34.69
C MET A 107 6.11 -18.83 36.08
N ASP A 108 7.41 -18.57 36.19
CA ASP A 108 8.13 -18.55 37.47
C ASP A 108 8.43 -17.11 37.91
N ASP A 109 8.03 -16.75 39.13
CA ASP A 109 8.28 -15.43 39.71
C ASP A 109 9.77 -15.06 39.77
N ARG A 110 10.69 -16.04 39.73
CA ARG A 110 12.14 -15.81 39.56
C ARG A 110 12.48 -14.93 38.36
N LEU A 111 11.63 -14.91 37.33
CA LEU A 111 11.83 -14.08 36.14
C LEU A 111 11.89 -12.57 36.49
N ILE A 112 11.18 -12.13 37.53
CA ILE A 112 11.04 -10.71 37.88
C ILE A 112 12.38 -10.15 38.35
N GLU A 113 12.96 -10.76 39.38
CA GLU A 113 14.24 -10.33 39.94
C GLU A 113 15.37 -10.55 38.94
N ARG A 114 15.34 -11.67 38.20
CA ARG A 114 16.38 -11.98 37.22
C ARG A 114 16.39 -11.02 36.04
N PHE A 115 15.21 -10.67 35.52
CA PHE A 115 15.11 -9.69 34.45
C PHE A 115 15.52 -8.29 34.90
N ALA A 116 15.16 -7.88 36.13
CA ALA A 116 15.58 -6.61 36.69
C ALA A 116 17.12 -6.52 36.87
N ALA A 117 17.77 -7.64 37.25
CA ALA A 117 19.23 -7.72 37.32
C ALA A 117 19.88 -7.59 35.93
N PHE A 118 19.33 -8.28 34.92
CA PHE A 118 19.78 -8.13 33.53
C PHE A 118 19.61 -6.69 33.02
N ALA A 119 18.45 -6.08 33.24
CA ALA A 119 18.17 -4.70 32.84
C ALA A 119 19.12 -3.70 33.51
N THR A 120 19.50 -3.94 34.78
CA THR A 120 20.51 -3.15 35.48
C THR A 120 21.87 -3.24 34.78
N ALA A 121 22.33 -4.47 34.48
CA ALA A 121 23.61 -4.68 33.82
C ALA A 121 23.65 -4.08 32.40
N ALA A 122 22.56 -4.25 31.63
CA ALA A 122 22.41 -3.64 30.31
C ALA A 122 22.47 -2.10 30.38
N ALA A 123 21.74 -1.49 31.31
CA ALA A 123 21.75 -0.04 31.49
C ALA A 123 23.14 0.48 31.91
N GLN A 124 23.85 -0.24 32.79
CA GLN A 124 25.21 0.12 33.20
C GLN A 124 26.18 0.08 32.03
N ALA A 125 26.12 -0.96 31.20
CA ALA A 125 27.00 -1.09 30.05
C ALA A 125 26.72 -0.03 28.97
N LEU A 126 25.45 0.36 28.79
CA LEU A 126 25.03 1.31 27.75
C LEU A 126 25.09 2.78 28.21
N ALA A 127 25.21 3.05 29.52
CA ALA A 127 25.19 4.40 30.07
C ALA A 127 26.22 5.34 29.41
N ASP A 128 27.43 4.84 29.18
CA ASP A 128 28.54 5.63 28.60
C ASP A 128 28.54 5.65 27.07
N GLU A 129 27.69 4.87 26.41
CA GLU A 129 27.63 4.76 24.95
C GLU A 129 26.50 5.61 24.32
N THR A 130 25.75 6.39 25.12
CA THR A 130 24.61 7.20 24.65
C THR A 130 24.80 8.70 24.91
N ASP A 131 24.63 9.54 23.88
CA ASP A 131 24.80 11.01 24.00
C ASP A 131 23.60 11.72 24.66
N GLY A 132 22.49 11.02 24.86
CA GLY A 132 21.23 11.58 25.36
C GLY A 132 20.42 10.55 26.16
N PRO A 133 19.23 10.92 26.64
CA PRO A 133 18.36 10.01 27.39
C PRO A 133 18.13 8.69 26.63
N PRO A 134 18.58 7.54 27.15
CA PRO A 134 18.36 6.26 26.48
C PRO A 134 16.87 5.90 26.53
N VAL A 135 16.37 5.27 25.47
CA VAL A 135 14.98 4.82 25.38
C VAL A 135 14.98 3.30 25.37
N TYR A 136 14.25 2.70 26.31
CA TYR A 136 14.15 1.26 26.47
C TYR A 136 12.74 0.75 26.24
N THR A 137 12.59 -0.30 25.44
CA THR A 137 11.48 -1.25 25.52
C THR A 137 11.97 -2.43 26.35
N LEU A 138 11.50 -2.55 27.59
CA LEU A 138 11.98 -3.63 28.46
C LEU A 138 11.53 -4.99 27.93
N VAL A 139 10.21 -5.17 27.76
CA VAL A 139 9.62 -6.35 27.14
C VAL A 139 8.82 -5.91 25.91
N ASN A 140 9.08 -6.52 24.75
CA ASN A 140 8.26 -6.29 23.56
C ASN A 140 6.93 -7.03 23.65
N GLU A 141 5.82 -6.36 23.34
CA GLU A 141 4.47 -6.92 23.21
C GLU A 141 4.09 -7.92 24.32
N ILE A 142 3.92 -7.43 25.55
CA ILE A 142 3.53 -8.27 26.69
C ILE A 142 2.22 -8.99 26.40
N ASN A 143 1.24 -8.34 25.76
CA ASN A 143 -0.01 -9.00 25.41
C ASN A 143 0.21 -10.15 24.40
N PHE A 144 0.99 -9.92 23.35
CA PHE A 144 1.28 -10.92 22.33
C PHE A 144 2.03 -12.10 22.94
N LEU A 145 3.13 -11.86 23.66
CA LEU A 145 3.93 -12.91 24.27
C LEU A 145 3.10 -13.78 25.23
N SER A 146 2.25 -13.14 26.02
CA SER A 146 1.35 -13.81 26.95
C SER A 146 0.32 -14.69 26.24
N TRP A 147 -0.22 -14.24 25.10
CA TRP A 147 -1.12 -15.03 24.27
C TRP A 147 -0.38 -16.17 23.58
N ALA A 148 0.75 -15.88 22.95
CA ALA A 148 1.55 -16.82 22.17
C ALA A 148 2.01 -17.99 23.04
N ALA A 149 2.56 -17.71 24.22
CA ALA A 149 3.03 -18.72 25.17
C ALA A 149 1.91 -19.60 25.76
N ALA A 150 0.65 -19.14 25.73
CA ALA A 150 -0.47 -19.84 26.34
C ALA A 150 -1.41 -20.52 25.33
N HIS A 151 -1.51 -20.03 24.10
CA HIS A 151 -2.55 -20.41 23.13
C HIS A 151 -2.03 -20.80 21.75
N THR A 152 -0.71 -20.73 21.51
CA THR A 152 -0.13 -21.03 20.19
C THR A 152 1.08 -21.94 20.32
N ASP A 153 1.46 -22.58 19.22
CA ASP A 153 2.72 -23.29 19.07
C ASP A 153 3.85 -22.38 18.55
N MET A 154 3.72 -21.06 18.61
CA MET A 154 4.76 -20.14 18.11
C MET A 154 5.98 -20.06 19.03
N VAL A 155 5.79 -20.27 20.35
CA VAL A 155 6.82 -20.11 21.38
C VAL A 155 6.93 -21.39 22.22
N TRP A 156 8.14 -21.94 22.34
CA TRP A 156 8.39 -23.12 23.18
C TRP A 156 8.62 -22.76 24.67
N PRO A 157 8.18 -23.62 25.62
CA PRO A 157 7.52 -24.92 25.42
C PRO A 157 6.04 -24.85 25.07
N TYR A 158 5.67 -25.44 23.93
CA TYR A 158 4.28 -25.66 23.58
C TYR A 158 3.74 -26.89 24.34
N ARG A 159 2.76 -26.70 25.23
CA ARG A 159 2.15 -27.78 26.03
C ARG A 159 0.76 -28.20 25.55
N GLY A 160 0.31 -27.71 24.40
CA GLY A 160 -1.04 -27.95 23.88
C GLY A 160 -1.19 -29.29 23.17
N GLN A 161 -1.28 -30.40 23.93
CA GLN A 161 -1.97 -31.67 23.58
C GLN A 161 -1.82 -32.83 24.61
N SER A 162 -1.45 -32.60 25.87
CA SER A 162 -1.47 -33.70 26.88
C SER A 162 -2.89 -33.92 27.41
N ALA A 163 -3.45 -35.11 27.17
CA ALA A 163 -4.78 -35.53 27.65
C ALA A 163 -4.83 -35.85 29.16
N ASP A 164 -3.69 -35.90 29.86
CA ASP A 164 -3.59 -36.47 31.22
C ASP A 164 -2.98 -35.54 32.28
N ALA A 165 -3.06 -34.22 32.15
CA ALA A 165 -2.51 -33.30 33.15
C ALA A 165 -3.59 -32.54 33.94
N VAL A 166 -3.67 -32.86 35.25
CA VAL A 166 -4.05 -32.03 36.42
C VAL A 166 -4.04 -30.53 36.10
N PRO A 167 -5.04 -29.70 36.52
CA PRO A 167 -5.33 -28.39 35.92
C PRO A 167 -4.08 -27.52 35.79
N SER A 168 -3.53 -27.51 34.57
CA SER A 168 -2.25 -26.89 34.24
C SER A 168 -2.36 -26.22 32.87
N SER A 169 -1.73 -25.05 32.73
CA SER A 169 -1.73 -24.12 31.58
C SER A 169 -3.04 -23.44 31.16
N ARG A 170 -4.23 -23.86 31.62
CA ARG A 170 -5.49 -23.09 31.40
C ARG A 170 -5.74 -21.94 32.40
N HIS A 171 -4.79 -21.67 33.30
CA HIS A 171 -4.74 -20.51 34.22
C HIS A 171 -3.41 -19.74 34.02
N SER A 172 -3.22 -18.81 33.10
CA SER A 172 -4.03 -18.08 32.14
C SER A 172 -2.95 -17.28 31.38
N GLY A 173 -3.06 -17.00 30.08
CA GLY A 173 -2.13 -16.03 29.46
C GLY A 173 -2.04 -14.71 30.28
N TYR A 174 -3.09 -14.40 31.03
CA TYR A 174 -3.12 -13.32 32.01
C TYR A 174 -2.11 -13.45 33.17
N GLU A 175 -1.81 -14.64 33.68
CA GLU A 175 -0.82 -14.84 34.75
C GLU A 175 0.62 -14.63 34.26
N VAL A 176 0.91 -15.03 33.02
CA VAL A 176 2.16 -14.66 32.33
C VAL A 176 2.23 -13.16 32.15
N LYS A 177 1.13 -12.54 31.70
CA LYS A 177 1.01 -11.08 31.55
C LYS A 177 1.32 -10.33 32.84
N ARG A 178 0.71 -10.73 33.96
CA ARG A 178 0.97 -10.13 35.29
C ARG A 178 2.43 -10.23 35.69
N ARG A 179 3.08 -11.38 35.45
CA ARG A 179 4.52 -11.57 35.73
C ARG A 179 5.40 -10.68 34.87
N LEU A 180 5.12 -10.60 33.57
CA LEU A 180 5.85 -9.73 32.65
C LEU A 180 5.65 -8.25 32.99
N VAL A 181 4.46 -7.85 33.43
CA VAL A 181 4.21 -6.50 33.97
C VAL A 181 5.05 -6.26 35.23
N ARG A 182 5.02 -7.17 36.22
CA ARG A 182 5.86 -7.04 37.43
C ARG A 182 7.36 -6.96 37.10
N ALA A 183 7.82 -7.78 36.15
CA ALA A 183 9.21 -7.75 35.68
C ALA A 183 9.55 -6.42 35.00
N THR A 184 8.64 -5.89 34.17
CA THR A 184 8.80 -4.58 33.52
C THR A 184 8.83 -3.44 34.54
N LEU A 185 7.98 -3.47 35.57
CA LEU A 185 7.97 -2.48 36.66
C LEU A 185 9.29 -2.52 37.45
N ALA A 186 9.72 -3.71 37.88
CA ALA A 186 10.96 -3.90 38.63
C ALA A 186 12.20 -3.47 37.81
N ALA A 187 12.25 -3.86 36.52
CA ALA A 187 13.32 -3.46 35.62
C ALA A 187 13.30 -1.95 35.32
N THR A 188 12.12 -1.32 35.20
CA THR A 188 12.00 0.15 35.03
C THR A 188 12.62 0.88 36.21
N GLU A 189 12.32 0.47 37.43
CA GLU A 189 12.90 1.06 38.63
C GLU A 189 14.42 0.84 38.67
N ALA A 190 14.87 -0.38 38.38
CA ALA A 190 16.28 -0.72 38.39
C ALA A 190 17.08 0.10 37.36
N VAL A 191 16.57 0.27 36.14
CA VAL A 191 17.18 1.11 35.10
C VAL A 191 17.19 2.59 35.52
N ARG A 192 16.10 3.11 36.11
CA ARG A 192 16.06 4.50 36.60
C ARG A 192 17.06 4.78 37.73
N ARG A 193 17.39 3.79 38.56
CA ARG A 193 18.45 3.92 39.58
C ARG A 193 19.84 4.05 38.95
N VAL A 194 20.05 3.46 37.77
CA VAL A 194 21.32 3.55 37.02
C VAL A 194 21.38 4.86 36.21
N ASP A 195 20.36 5.13 35.39
CA ASP A 195 20.24 6.36 34.62
C ASP A 195 18.85 6.99 34.83
N PRO A 196 18.73 8.02 35.69
CA PRO A 196 17.47 8.72 35.93
C PRO A 196 16.88 9.42 34.69
N ARG A 197 17.68 9.58 33.61
CA ARG A 197 17.22 10.17 32.35
C ARG A 197 16.48 9.14 31.49
N ALA A 198 16.60 7.84 31.78
CA ALA A 198 16.06 6.77 30.96
C ALA A 198 14.54 6.93 30.70
N ARG A 199 14.16 6.70 29.46
CA ARG A 199 12.80 6.75 28.94
C ARG A 199 12.31 5.37 28.57
N PHE A 200 10.99 5.16 28.59
CA PHE A 200 10.42 3.82 28.41
C PHE A 200 9.35 3.81 27.32
N LEU A 201 9.58 2.98 26.30
CA LEU A 201 8.67 2.74 25.19
C LEU A 201 7.92 1.42 25.43
N GLN A 202 6.65 1.53 25.80
CA GLN A 202 5.78 0.38 26.06
C GLN A 202 5.13 -0.07 24.75
N ALA A 203 5.73 -1.05 24.06
CA ALA A 203 5.30 -1.51 22.75
C ALA A 203 4.23 -2.61 22.86
N GLU A 204 3.06 -2.39 22.25
CA GLU A 204 1.96 -3.36 22.19
C GLU A 204 1.27 -3.37 20.81
N PRO A 205 0.67 -4.50 20.39
CA PRO A 205 -0.14 -4.56 19.18
C PRO A 205 -1.39 -3.68 19.28
N LEU A 206 -1.62 -2.85 18.26
CA LEU A 206 -2.84 -2.06 18.14
C LEU A 206 -3.78 -2.70 17.11
N VAL A 207 -4.95 -3.14 17.55
CA VAL A 207 -5.83 -4.04 16.79
C VAL A 207 -7.28 -3.59 16.73
N HIS A 208 -8.05 -4.16 15.79
CA HIS A 208 -9.49 -3.96 15.71
C HIS A 208 -10.23 -5.28 15.42
N VAL A 209 -11.25 -5.59 16.22
CA VAL A 209 -12.03 -6.82 16.09
C VAL A 209 -13.48 -6.49 15.79
N VAL A 210 -14.07 -7.22 14.85
CA VAL A 210 -15.45 -7.01 14.38
C VAL A 210 -16.25 -8.31 14.44
N PRO A 211 -17.59 -8.26 14.49
CA PRO A 211 -18.40 -9.45 14.26
C PRO A 211 -18.37 -9.87 12.77
N PRO A 212 -18.55 -11.17 12.46
CA PRO A 212 -18.88 -11.62 11.11
C PRO A 212 -20.09 -10.87 10.56
N ALA A 213 -20.11 -10.60 9.25
CA ALA A 213 -21.14 -9.77 8.63
C ALA A 213 -22.56 -10.33 8.76
N ASP A 214 -22.68 -11.66 8.84
CA ASP A 214 -23.91 -12.42 9.03
C ASP A 214 -24.25 -12.70 10.51
N ARG A 215 -23.38 -12.28 11.44
CA ARG A 215 -23.53 -12.48 12.90
C ARG A 215 -23.34 -11.18 13.70
N PRO A 216 -24.13 -10.12 13.44
CA PRO A 216 -24.03 -8.86 14.18
C PRO A 216 -24.33 -9.00 15.68
N ASP A 217 -24.99 -10.09 16.09
CA ASP A 217 -25.22 -10.46 17.49
C ASP A 217 -23.92 -10.67 18.29
N LEU A 218 -22.80 -10.96 17.61
CA LEU A 218 -21.47 -11.12 18.23
C LEU A 218 -20.75 -9.79 18.49
N ALA A 219 -21.38 -8.63 18.26
CA ALA A 219 -20.76 -7.34 18.52
C ALA A 219 -20.23 -7.16 19.96
N PRO A 220 -20.93 -7.62 21.04
CA PRO A 220 -20.39 -7.55 22.40
C PRO A 220 -19.12 -8.39 22.59
N LEU A 221 -19.06 -9.58 21.97
CA LEU A 221 -17.88 -10.43 22.01
C LEU A 221 -16.71 -9.80 21.25
N ALA A 222 -16.96 -9.23 20.08
CA ALA A 222 -15.95 -8.51 19.32
C ALA A 222 -15.36 -7.33 20.12
N ALA A 223 -16.21 -6.56 20.82
CA ALA A 223 -15.77 -5.49 21.71
C ALA A 223 -14.92 -6.02 22.87
N GLN A 224 -15.36 -7.10 23.53
CA GLN A 224 -14.61 -7.74 24.61
C GLN A 224 -13.22 -8.21 24.16
N VAL A 225 -13.12 -8.86 23.00
CA VAL A 225 -11.83 -9.32 22.46
C VAL A 225 -10.94 -8.14 22.06
N ALA A 226 -11.52 -7.09 21.47
CA ALA A 226 -10.77 -5.87 21.16
C ALA A 226 -10.22 -5.18 22.41
N ASP A 227 -10.91 -5.25 23.55
CA ASP A 227 -10.46 -4.62 24.80
C ASP A 227 -9.23 -5.29 25.41
N TYR A 228 -8.92 -6.53 25.05
CA TYR A 228 -7.73 -7.23 25.57
C TYR A 228 -6.40 -6.57 25.19
N GLN A 229 -6.38 -5.78 24.10
CA GLN A 229 -5.18 -5.04 23.68
C GLN A 229 -4.73 -4.01 24.73
N TRP A 230 -5.64 -3.48 25.55
CA TRP A 230 -5.35 -2.46 26.55
C TRP A 230 -4.74 -3.02 27.84
N GLN A 231 -4.86 -4.33 28.08
CA GLN A 231 -4.60 -4.93 29.39
C GLN A 231 -3.18 -4.68 29.92
N ALA A 232 -2.14 -4.87 29.11
CA ALA A 232 -0.76 -4.64 29.55
C ALA A 232 -0.53 -3.17 29.96
N TRP A 233 -1.02 -2.21 29.16
CA TRP A 233 -0.93 -0.79 29.49
C TRP A 233 -1.79 -0.40 30.70
N ASP A 234 -2.97 -0.98 30.86
CA ASP A 234 -3.83 -0.73 32.01
C ASP A 234 -3.18 -1.21 33.32
N LEU A 235 -2.53 -2.39 33.30
CA LEU A 235 -1.78 -2.91 34.44
C LEU A 235 -0.53 -2.05 34.74
N LEU A 236 0.24 -1.69 33.71
CA LEU A 236 1.42 -0.81 33.86
C LEU A 236 1.04 0.59 34.38
N ALA A 237 -0.10 1.12 33.95
CA ALA A 237 -0.63 2.41 34.39
C ALA A 237 -1.27 2.37 35.79
N GLY A 238 -1.48 1.19 36.37
CA GLY A 238 -2.23 1.01 37.61
C GLY A 238 -3.73 1.28 37.48
N GLN A 239 -4.27 1.26 36.27
CA GLN A 239 -5.72 1.34 36.03
C GLN A 239 -6.43 0.02 36.34
N CYS A 240 -5.69 -1.10 36.24
CA CYS A 240 -6.10 -2.44 36.64
C CYS A 240 -5.04 -3.00 37.61
N GLU A 241 -5.47 -3.75 38.64
CA GLU A 241 -4.59 -4.33 39.68
C GLU A 241 -3.49 -3.38 40.19
N PRO A 242 -3.86 -2.22 40.78
CA PRO A 242 -2.90 -1.22 41.24
C PRO A 242 -1.90 -1.78 42.28
N GLU A 243 -2.23 -2.87 42.97
CA GLU A 243 -1.34 -3.61 43.88
C GLU A 243 -0.07 -4.16 43.21
N LEU A 244 -0.03 -4.26 41.87
CA LEU A 244 1.18 -4.62 41.13
C LEU A 244 2.24 -3.50 41.16
N GLY A 245 1.88 -2.28 41.55
CA GLY A 245 2.77 -1.12 41.61
C GLY A 245 2.80 -0.27 40.33
N GLY A 246 1.84 -0.48 39.43
CA GLY A 246 1.67 0.33 38.22
C GLY A 246 1.32 1.79 38.53
N SER A 247 1.68 2.69 37.62
CA SER A 247 1.30 4.11 37.71
C SER A 247 1.31 4.76 36.33
N PRO A 248 0.59 5.88 36.11
CA PRO A 248 0.59 6.57 34.81
C PRO A 248 2.00 6.96 34.32
N ALA A 249 2.96 7.15 35.23
CA ALA A 249 4.35 7.46 34.92
C ALA A 249 5.13 6.29 34.27
N MET A 250 4.53 5.09 34.17
CA MET A 250 5.09 3.94 33.45
C MET A 250 4.80 3.98 31.95
N LEU A 251 3.85 4.80 31.53
CA LEU A 251 3.49 5.03 30.12
C LEU A 251 4.12 6.32 29.60
N ASP A 252 5.46 6.43 29.64
CA ASP A 252 6.19 7.60 29.11
C ASP A 252 6.00 7.75 27.59
N LEU A 253 6.25 6.67 26.86
CA LEU A 253 6.01 6.57 25.42
C LEU A 253 5.21 5.30 25.13
N LEU A 254 4.15 5.44 24.33
CA LEU A 254 3.37 4.30 23.85
C LEU A 254 3.86 3.87 22.48
N GLY A 255 4.30 2.63 22.35
CA GLY A 255 4.66 2.02 21.08
C GLY A 255 3.47 1.22 20.53
N VAL A 256 2.98 1.58 19.35
CA VAL A 256 1.96 0.78 18.66
C VAL A 256 2.62 -0.05 17.56
N ASN A 257 2.51 -1.36 17.70
CA ASN A 257 2.86 -2.30 16.65
C ASN A 257 1.61 -2.50 15.78
N TYR A 258 1.70 -2.11 14.51
CA TYR A 258 0.53 -2.06 13.63
C TYR A 258 0.84 -2.70 12.27
N TYR A 259 0.10 -3.76 11.94
CA TYR A 259 0.29 -4.54 10.73
C TYR A 259 -1.03 -4.73 9.97
N HIS A 260 -0.90 -5.05 8.69
CA HIS A 260 -2.01 -5.16 7.73
C HIS A 260 -3.09 -6.19 8.12
N ASN A 261 -2.69 -7.24 8.84
CA ASN A 261 -3.55 -8.31 9.36
C ASN A 261 -4.06 -8.05 10.81
N GLY A 262 -3.77 -6.89 11.40
CA GLY A 262 -4.17 -6.52 12.76
C GLY A 262 -5.67 -6.24 12.95
N GLN A 263 -6.52 -6.56 11.96
CA GLN A 263 -7.97 -6.44 12.08
C GLN A 263 -8.68 -7.70 11.57
N TRP A 264 -9.61 -8.24 12.35
CA TRP A 264 -10.22 -9.54 12.07
C TRP A 264 -11.63 -9.71 12.64
N GLU A 265 -12.29 -10.76 12.20
CA GLU A 265 -13.59 -11.20 12.72
C GLU A 265 -13.43 -12.10 13.94
N VAL A 266 -14.23 -11.87 14.98
CA VAL A 266 -14.28 -12.77 16.13
C VAL A 266 -14.83 -14.15 15.74
N GLU A 267 -14.39 -15.20 16.45
CA GLU A 267 -14.64 -16.63 16.18
C GLU A 267 -14.02 -17.16 14.88
N THR A 268 -14.28 -16.55 13.73
CA THR A 268 -13.76 -17.02 12.44
C THR A 268 -12.28 -16.70 12.23
N GLU A 269 -11.78 -15.69 12.97
CA GLU A 269 -10.44 -15.11 12.83
C GLU A 269 -10.11 -14.61 11.41
N ARG A 270 -11.13 -14.48 10.55
CA ARG A 270 -10.95 -14.01 9.18
C ARG A 270 -10.40 -12.60 9.20
N ARG A 271 -9.21 -12.42 8.61
CA ARG A 271 -8.56 -11.12 8.51
C ARG A 271 -9.33 -10.22 7.55
N LEU A 272 -9.59 -8.99 7.97
CA LEU A 272 -10.15 -7.98 7.09
C LEU A 272 -9.03 -7.49 6.18
N ALA A 273 -9.11 -7.72 4.87
CA ALA A 273 -8.07 -7.26 3.95
C ALA A 273 -7.97 -5.72 3.97
N TRP A 274 -6.77 -5.18 4.16
CA TRP A 274 -6.57 -3.74 4.28
C TRP A 274 -6.83 -2.99 2.96
N HIS A 275 -6.51 -3.61 1.82
CA HIS A 275 -6.64 -3.02 0.49
C HIS A 275 -8.07 -3.03 -0.06
N THR A 276 -8.98 -3.85 0.50
CA THR A 276 -10.36 -3.94 0.01
C THR A 276 -11.27 -2.84 0.56
N ARG A 277 -10.74 -1.98 1.46
CA ARG A 277 -11.49 -0.93 2.15
C ARG A 277 -12.79 -1.47 2.78
N ASP A 278 -12.74 -2.65 3.38
CA ASP A 278 -13.89 -3.23 4.10
C ASP A 278 -14.42 -2.16 5.08
N PRO A 279 -15.71 -1.76 5.00
CA PRO A 279 -16.27 -0.66 5.78
C PRO A 279 -16.28 -0.93 7.28
N ARG A 280 -16.05 -2.18 7.69
CA ARG A 280 -15.91 -2.59 9.10
C ARG A 280 -14.50 -2.35 9.62
N ARG A 281 -13.51 -2.12 8.75
CA ARG A 281 -12.16 -1.74 9.20
C ARG A 281 -12.19 -0.36 9.83
N ARG A 282 -11.30 -0.16 10.80
CA ARG A 282 -11.05 1.12 11.43
C ARG A 282 -9.70 1.69 10.98
N GLY A 283 -9.64 2.97 10.66
CA GLY A 283 -8.38 3.65 10.34
C GLY A 283 -7.41 3.62 11.52
N LEU A 284 -6.11 3.46 11.25
CA LEU A 284 -5.04 3.68 12.22
C LEU A 284 -5.14 5.05 12.87
N ASP A 285 -5.60 6.09 12.15
CA ASP A 285 -5.78 7.42 12.72
C ASP A 285 -6.81 7.45 13.86
N GLU A 286 -7.88 6.67 13.73
CA GLU A 286 -8.89 6.52 14.79
C GLU A 286 -8.38 5.65 15.94
N LEU A 287 -7.62 4.59 15.64
CA LEU A 287 -7.02 3.73 16.66
C LEU A 287 -5.96 4.49 17.49
N LEU A 288 -5.11 5.30 16.85
CA LEU A 288 -4.15 6.19 17.51
C LEU A 288 -4.86 7.23 18.37
N GLN A 289 -5.95 7.82 17.88
CA GLN A 289 -6.78 8.74 18.67
C GLN A 289 -7.39 8.04 19.89
N ALA A 290 -7.84 6.79 19.76
CA ALA A 290 -8.39 6.03 20.88
C ALA A 290 -7.32 5.76 21.96
N ALA A 291 -6.13 5.29 21.55
CA ALA A 291 -5.01 5.08 22.47
C ALA A 291 -4.60 6.38 23.17
N TRP A 292 -4.46 7.48 22.41
CA TRP A 292 -4.10 8.78 22.97
C TRP A 292 -5.18 9.33 23.93
N ARG A 293 -6.46 9.22 23.58
CA ARG A 293 -7.56 9.65 24.48
C ARG A 293 -7.59 8.85 25.78
N ARG A 294 -7.21 7.57 25.73
CA ARG A 294 -7.20 6.68 26.90
C ARG A 294 -6.06 6.99 27.87
N TYR A 295 -4.85 7.24 27.37
CA TYR A 295 -3.65 7.32 28.21
C TYR A 295 -2.96 8.69 28.24
N GLY A 296 -3.21 9.56 27.26
CA GLY A 296 -2.65 10.92 27.19
C GLY A 296 -1.17 11.01 26.79
N SER A 297 -0.47 9.89 26.66
CA SER A 297 0.96 9.83 26.36
C SER A 297 1.29 9.97 24.86
N PRO A 298 2.48 10.48 24.50
CA PRO A 298 2.98 10.47 23.13
C PRO A 298 3.08 9.05 22.56
N LEU A 299 2.79 8.94 21.26
CA LEU A 299 2.73 7.66 20.54
C LEU A 299 3.89 7.54 19.54
N LEU A 300 4.41 6.34 19.36
CA LEU A 300 5.26 5.95 18.25
C LEU A 300 4.59 4.78 17.54
N VAL A 301 4.56 4.78 16.21
CA VAL A 301 4.37 3.51 15.50
C VAL A 301 5.70 2.77 15.61
N SER A 302 5.80 1.86 16.59
CA SER A 302 7.06 1.21 16.98
C SER A 302 7.45 0.06 16.08
N GLU A 303 6.47 -0.52 15.39
CA GLU A 303 6.70 -1.50 14.33
C GLU A 303 5.58 -1.43 13.29
N THR A 304 5.98 -1.43 12.01
CA THR A 304 5.05 -1.66 10.91
C THR A 304 5.80 -2.07 9.64
N SER A 305 5.25 -3.02 8.88
CA SER A 305 5.64 -3.31 7.51
C SER A 305 4.58 -4.18 6.80
N HIS A 306 4.83 -4.47 5.53
CA HIS A 306 4.09 -5.45 4.72
C HIS A 306 5.10 -6.39 4.05
N VAL A 307 4.59 -7.43 3.40
CA VAL A 307 5.38 -8.35 2.56
C VAL A 307 5.31 -7.98 1.07
N GLY A 308 6.38 -8.27 0.34
CA GLY A 308 6.46 -8.16 -1.13
C GLY A 308 6.10 -6.77 -1.68
N ALA A 309 5.39 -6.75 -2.81
CA ALA A 309 5.04 -5.52 -3.52
C ALA A 309 4.11 -4.58 -2.72
N GLY A 310 3.41 -5.09 -1.70
CA GLY A 310 2.48 -4.32 -0.87
C GLY A 310 3.16 -3.29 0.06
N ARG A 311 4.47 -3.41 0.31
CA ARG A 311 5.23 -2.55 1.26
C ARG A 311 5.07 -1.06 1.00
N ALA A 312 5.21 -0.63 -0.24
CA ALA A 312 5.10 0.79 -0.59
C ALA A 312 3.68 1.32 -0.30
N LEU A 313 2.65 0.61 -0.76
CA LEU A 313 1.27 1.01 -0.55
C LEU A 313 0.90 1.00 0.95
N TRP A 314 1.37 0.00 1.69
CA TRP A 314 1.15 -0.11 3.14
C TRP A 314 1.79 1.05 3.90
N LEU A 315 3.06 1.35 3.62
CA LEU A 315 3.74 2.51 4.19
C LEU A 315 2.95 3.79 3.93
N SER A 316 2.44 3.93 2.71
CA SER A 316 1.67 5.09 2.34
C SER A 316 0.35 5.22 3.08
N ASP A 317 -0.33 4.09 3.27
CA ASP A 317 -1.52 4.03 4.09
C ASP A 317 -1.21 4.47 5.52
N VAL A 318 -0.27 3.78 6.21
CA VAL A 318 0.16 4.09 7.58
C VAL A 318 0.57 5.56 7.74
N ALA A 319 1.42 6.06 6.85
CA ALA A 319 1.91 7.43 6.90
C ALA A 319 0.77 8.45 6.72
N SER A 320 -0.16 8.20 5.80
CA SER A 320 -1.34 9.06 5.63
C SER A 320 -2.23 9.07 6.86
N GLN A 321 -2.40 7.92 7.53
CA GLN A 321 -3.20 7.84 8.75
C GLN A 321 -2.49 8.56 9.91
N VAL A 322 -1.17 8.42 10.03
CA VAL A 322 -0.40 9.17 11.02
C VAL A 322 -0.45 10.67 10.76
N GLU A 323 -0.39 11.12 9.50
CA GLU A 323 -0.60 12.53 9.14
C GLU A 323 -1.99 13.03 9.59
N ARG A 324 -3.05 12.26 9.34
CA ARG A 324 -4.42 12.58 9.81
C ARG A 324 -4.53 12.63 11.34
N ALA A 325 -3.94 11.66 12.05
CA ALA A 325 -3.93 11.63 13.50
C ALA A 325 -3.24 12.86 14.09
N ARG A 326 -2.07 13.23 13.54
CA ARG A 326 -1.34 14.43 13.95
C ARG A 326 -2.09 15.72 13.63
N ALA A 327 -2.75 15.79 12.47
CA ALA A 327 -3.63 16.92 12.13
C ALA A 327 -4.81 17.04 13.10
N ALA A 328 -5.27 15.93 13.69
CA ALA A 328 -6.27 15.88 14.75
C ALA A 328 -5.72 16.14 16.17
N GLY A 329 -4.43 16.48 16.30
CA GLY A 329 -3.79 16.82 17.57
C GLY A 329 -3.14 15.65 18.32
N VAL A 330 -3.11 14.44 17.75
CA VAL A 330 -2.45 13.29 18.39
C VAL A 330 -0.92 13.45 18.31
N PRO A 331 -0.19 13.39 19.44
CA PRO A 331 1.26 13.55 19.49
C PRO A 331 2.00 12.27 19.05
N VAL A 332 1.94 11.95 17.74
CA VAL A 332 2.72 10.86 17.16
C VAL A 332 4.15 11.34 16.88
N ALA A 333 5.13 10.75 17.55
CA ALA A 333 6.53 11.16 17.56
C ALA A 333 7.37 10.51 16.44
N GLY A 334 6.94 9.37 15.89
CA GLY A 334 7.65 8.71 14.79
C GLY A 334 6.97 7.45 14.26
N ILE A 335 7.49 6.95 13.14
CA ILE A 335 7.11 5.71 12.47
C ILE A 335 8.36 4.86 12.24
N CYS A 336 8.36 3.63 12.74
CA CYS A 336 9.43 2.66 12.62
C CYS A 336 9.11 1.61 11.56
N LEU A 337 9.90 1.59 10.48
CA LEU A 337 9.85 0.52 9.50
C LEU A 337 10.47 -0.73 10.11
N TYR A 338 9.67 -1.77 10.35
CA TYR A 338 10.13 -2.98 11.02
C TYR A 338 9.82 -4.22 10.17
N PRO A 339 10.84 -4.91 9.62
CA PRO A 339 12.27 -4.60 9.73
C PRO A 339 12.78 -3.66 8.61
N LEU A 340 13.98 -3.09 8.75
CA LEU A 340 14.72 -2.42 7.68
C LEU A 340 15.36 -3.43 6.72
N VAL A 341 15.95 -4.47 7.27
CA VAL A 341 16.55 -5.57 6.52
C VAL A 341 15.61 -6.76 6.59
N ASP A 342 15.37 -7.41 5.45
CA ASP A 342 14.46 -8.54 5.39
C ASP A 342 14.86 -9.69 6.33
N ARG A 343 13.89 -10.53 6.68
CA ARG A 343 14.05 -11.61 7.64
C ARG A 343 13.43 -12.93 7.15
N PRO A 344 13.97 -14.07 7.62
CA PRO A 344 13.26 -15.33 7.53
C PRO A 344 12.04 -15.39 8.48
N ASP A 345 11.20 -16.39 8.27
CA ASP A 345 10.12 -16.80 9.18
C ASP A 345 10.71 -17.47 10.42
N TRP A 346 10.03 -17.33 11.57
CA TRP A 346 10.50 -17.93 12.83
C TRP A 346 10.48 -19.45 12.79
N GLY A 347 9.45 -20.06 12.18
CA GLY A 347 9.29 -21.51 12.11
C GLY A 347 9.98 -22.12 10.88
N ASP A 348 10.23 -21.33 9.85
CA ASP A 348 10.85 -21.77 8.61
C ASP A 348 11.99 -20.83 8.15
N PRO A 349 13.27 -21.17 8.44
CA PRO A 349 14.41 -20.34 8.07
C PRO A 349 14.64 -20.21 6.55
N GLN A 350 14.00 -21.07 5.73
CA GLN A 350 14.07 -20.98 4.27
C GLN A 350 13.04 -20.01 3.69
N ARG A 351 12.00 -19.68 4.45
CA ARG A 351 10.94 -18.76 4.01
C ARG A 351 11.28 -17.33 4.40
N TRP A 352 11.54 -16.48 3.40
CA TRP A 352 11.82 -15.06 3.61
C TRP A 352 10.58 -14.21 3.35
N HIS A 353 10.29 -13.28 4.26
CA HIS A 353 9.07 -12.50 4.17
C HIS A 353 9.10 -11.44 3.07
N ARG A 354 10.28 -11.03 2.62
CA ARG A 354 10.46 -9.85 1.77
C ARG A 354 9.71 -8.68 2.41
N SER A 355 10.14 -8.29 3.60
CA SER A 355 9.46 -7.30 4.45
C SER A 355 10.31 -6.07 4.76
N GLY A 356 11.61 -6.13 4.44
CA GLY A 356 12.57 -5.05 4.63
C GLY A 356 12.44 -3.90 3.63
N LEU A 357 13.05 -2.77 3.96
CA LEU A 357 13.46 -1.74 3.00
C LEU A 357 14.58 -2.27 2.07
N TRP A 358 15.42 -3.16 2.60
CA TRP A 358 16.37 -3.96 1.85
C TRP A 358 16.01 -5.44 1.94
N ASP A 359 15.85 -6.09 0.78
CA ASP A 359 15.83 -7.55 0.72
C ASP A 359 17.25 -8.10 0.88
N VAL A 360 17.39 -9.32 1.41
CA VAL A 360 18.68 -10.00 1.53
C VAL A 360 18.87 -10.96 0.36
N ALA A 361 19.86 -10.69 -0.49
CA ALA A 361 20.24 -11.60 -1.56
C ALA A 361 21.01 -12.79 -0.96
N GLN A 362 20.45 -13.99 -1.07
CA GLN A 362 21.20 -15.21 -0.78
C GLN A 362 22.02 -15.60 -2.01
N ALA A 363 23.32 -15.86 -1.82
CA ALA A 363 24.14 -16.42 -2.89
C ALA A 363 23.57 -17.78 -3.29
N GLN A 364 23.03 -17.89 -4.50
CA GLN A 364 22.66 -19.18 -5.08
C GLN A 364 23.92 -20.06 -5.13
N ASN A 365 23.79 -21.33 -4.71
CA ASN A 365 24.82 -22.38 -4.77
C ASN A 365 25.76 -22.19 -5.96
N GLN A 366 26.92 -21.59 -5.73
CA GLN A 366 28.04 -21.73 -6.66
C GLN A 366 28.55 -23.15 -6.51
N GLY A 367 28.57 -23.87 -7.62
CA GLY A 367 29.09 -25.23 -7.69
C GLY A 367 30.50 -25.34 -7.10
N GLN A 368 30.78 -26.53 -6.59
CA GLN A 368 32.08 -27.05 -6.19
C GLN A 368 33.27 -26.27 -6.79
N GLY A 369 33.89 -25.43 -5.96
CA GLY A 369 35.16 -24.75 -6.25
C GLY A 369 35.74 -24.25 -4.95
N GLN A 370 36.75 -24.95 -4.44
CA GLN A 370 37.54 -24.53 -3.29
C GLN A 370 38.36 -23.30 -3.70
N ASP A 371 38.04 -22.14 -3.14
CA ASP A 371 39.00 -21.07 -2.91
C ASP A 371 38.57 -20.31 -1.64
N GLU A 372 39.44 -20.34 -0.63
CA GLU A 372 39.22 -19.74 0.69
C GLU A 372 39.38 -18.21 0.63
N GLY A 373 38.25 -17.52 0.52
CA GLY A 373 38.07 -16.08 0.79
C GLY A 373 36.76 -15.86 1.58
N PRO A 374 36.57 -14.70 2.24
CA PRO A 374 35.44 -14.50 3.17
C PRO A 374 34.11 -14.74 2.44
N GLY A 375 33.26 -15.58 3.03
CA GLY A 375 32.16 -16.29 2.36
C GLY A 375 31.14 -15.43 1.60
N PRO A 376 30.38 -16.03 0.67
CA PRO A 376 29.53 -15.31 -0.28
C PRO A 376 28.38 -14.56 0.43
N GLY A 377 28.34 -13.24 0.22
CA GLY A 377 27.67 -12.26 1.06
C GLY A 377 26.16 -12.13 0.92
N MET A 378 25.50 -11.90 2.07
CA MET A 378 24.10 -11.50 2.22
C MET A 378 23.90 -10.03 1.78
N ALA A 379 24.03 -9.76 0.48
CA ALA A 379 23.97 -8.39 -0.04
C ALA A 379 22.60 -7.75 0.17
N ARG A 380 22.59 -6.44 0.47
CA ARG A 380 21.36 -5.64 0.67
C ARG A 380 20.83 -5.13 -0.66
N LEU A 381 19.64 -5.59 -1.06
CA LEU A 381 18.97 -5.16 -2.28
C LEU A 381 17.87 -4.15 -1.94
N LEU A 382 18.11 -2.87 -2.27
CA LEU A 382 17.14 -1.80 -1.98
C LEU A 382 15.83 -2.02 -2.77
N GLN A 383 14.72 -2.07 -2.05
CA GLN A 383 13.40 -2.17 -2.66
C GLN A 383 12.91 -0.80 -3.13
N LEU A 384 13.21 -0.48 -4.39
CA LEU A 384 13.01 0.85 -4.97
C LEU A 384 11.59 1.43 -4.78
N PRO A 385 10.48 0.68 -4.96
CA PRO A 385 9.15 1.23 -4.70
C PRO A 385 8.96 1.64 -3.24
N TYR A 386 9.46 0.83 -2.30
CA TYR A 386 9.36 1.09 -0.86
C TYR A 386 10.24 2.29 -0.47
N ALA A 387 11.47 2.35 -0.98
CA ALA A 387 12.40 3.46 -0.74
C ALA A 387 11.91 4.80 -1.30
N ARG A 388 11.34 4.80 -2.52
CA ARG A 388 10.72 6.00 -3.10
C ARG A 388 9.52 6.47 -2.28
N MET A 389 8.75 5.54 -1.74
CA MET A 389 7.63 5.87 -0.85
C MET A 389 8.11 6.49 0.46
N LEU A 390 9.14 5.91 1.09
CA LEU A 390 9.77 6.48 2.27
C LEU A 390 10.28 7.90 1.99
N ALA A 391 11.02 8.09 0.90
CA ALA A 391 11.54 9.40 0.51
C ALA A 391 10.42 10.43 0.24
N HIS A 392 9.26 10.00 -0.25
CA HIS A 392 8.09 10.88 -0.39
C HIS A 392 7.55 11.32 0.95
N TRP A 393 7.32 10.37 1.86
CA TRP A 393 6.75 10.68 3.15
C TRP A 393 7.71 11.38 4.10
N GLN A 394 9.02 11.20 3.92
CA GLN A 394 10.05 12.03 4.58
C GLN A 394 9.95 13.52 4.21
N ARG A 395 9.43 13.86 3.02
CA ARG A 395 9.14 15.24 2.64
C ARG A 395 7.83 15.79 3.22
N ARG A 396 7.03 14.97 3.90
CA ARG A 396 5.72 15.35 4.46
C ARG A 396 5.62 15.19 5.96
N LEU A 397 6.28 14.18 6.50
CA LEU A 397 6.30 13.80 7.90
C LEU A 397 7.76 13.65 8.37
N PRO A 398 8.12 14.17 9.56
CA PRO A 398 7.30 15.05 10.37
C PRO A 398 7.20 16.40 9.65
N VAL A 399 6.01 17.03 9.57
CA VAL A 399 5.77 18.27 8.78
C VAL A 399 7.05 19.08 8.63
N PRO A 400 7.81 18.92 7.53
CA PRO A 400 8.89 19.83 7.26
C PRO A 400 8.21 21.19 7.04
N ALA A 401 8.89 22.27 7.41
CA ALA A 401 8.43 23.63 7.11
C ALA A 401 7.82 23.64 5.70
N ARG A 402 6.53 24.02 5.59
CA ARG A 402 5.63 23.89 4.43
C ARG A 402 6.37 23.47 3.15
N PRO A 403 6.08 22.31 2.53
CA PRO A 403 6.77 21.90 1.32
C PRO A 403 6.63 22.99 0.27
N VAL A 404 7.76 23.51 -0.19
CA VAL A 404 7.83 24.28 -1.43
C VAL A 404 7.60 23.26 -2.54
N TRP A 405 6.37 23.21 -3.05
CA TRP A 405 6.05 22.36 -4.19
C TRP A 405 6.81 22.89 -5.41
N THR A 406 7.81 22.13 -5.87
CA THR A 406 8.59 22.50 -7.06
C THR A 406 7.95 22.02 -8.36
N LYS A 407 7.05 21.02 -8.28
CA LYS A 407 6.37 20.43 -9.45
C LYS A 407 5.05 21.16 -9.74
N PRO A 408 4.69 21.33 -11.03
CA PRO A 408 3.38 21.84 -11.42
C PRO A 408 2.25 20.89 -11.02
N LEU A 409 1.08 21.44 -10.71
CA LEU A 409 -0.09 20.71 -10.27
C LEU A 409 -0.95 20.25 -11.46
N LEU A 410 -1.29 18.96 -11.49
CA LEU A 410 -2.29 18.35 -12.36
C LEU A 410 -3.47 17.85 -11.50
N LEU A 411 -4.63 18.48 -11.65
CA LEU A 411 -5.87 18.15 -10.94
C LEU A 411 -6.74 17.24 -11.81
N VAL A 412 -6.90 15.99 -11.41
CA VAL A 412 -7.51 14.91 -12.18
C VAL A 412 -8.87 14.58 -11.62
N PHE A 413 -9.93 14.61 -12.43
CA PHE A 413 -11.29 14.22 -12.05
C PHE A 413 -11.65 12.90 -12.73
N SER A 414 -11.86 11.86 -11.93
CA SER A 414 -12.03 10.50 -12.42
C SER A 414 -13.28 9.82 -11.87
N PRO A 415 -14.08 9.15 -12.75
CA PRO A 415 -15.18 8.30 -12.30
C PRO A 415 -14.69 6.97 -11.71
N LEU A 416 -13.39 6.68 -11.86
CA LEU A 416 -12.75 5.45 -11.41
C LEU A 416 -12.07 5.69 -10.07
N ARG A 417 -12.22 4.72 -9.16
CA ARG A 417 -11.57 4.69 -7.85
C ARG A 417 -10.10 4.31 -7.98
N TRP A 418 -9.24 4.88 -7.15
CA TRP A 418 -7.81 4.59 -7.16
C TRP A 418 -7.52 3.16 -6.68
N ASP A 419 -8.13 2.75 -5.56
CA ASP A 419 -7.83 1.48 -4.87
C ASP A 419 -8.61 0.27 -5.42
N LEU A 420 -9.35 0.43 -6.52
CA LEU A 420 -10.02 -0.70 -7.20
C LEU A 420 -9.16 -1.20 -8.38
N VAL A 421 -9.77 -1.91 -9.32
CA VAL A 421 -9.11 -2.34 -10.57
C VAL A 421 -8.42 -1.14 -11.20
N GLN A 422 -7.09 -1.24 -11.39
CA GLN A 422 -6.34 -0.17 -12.01
C GLN A 422 -6.73 -0.06 -13.49
N HIS A 423 -7.04 1.17 -13.89
CA HIS A 423 -7.39 1.50 -15.26
C HIS A 423 -6.40 2.53 -15.81
N ARG A 424 -6.59 2.88 -17.08
CA ARG A 424 -5.77 3.83 -17.81
C ARG A 424 -5.46 5.13 -17.04
N PRO A 425 -6.43 5.86 -16.44
CA PRO A 425 -6.12 7.09 -15.72
C PRO A 425 -5.13 6.87 -14.57
N GLN A 426 -5.31 5.81 -13.76
CA GLN A 426 -4.44 5.50 -12.63
C GLN A 426 -3.01 5.21 -13.10
N HIS A 427 -2.85 4.37 -14.14
CA HIS A 427 -1.53 4.06 -14.67
C HIS A 427 -0.81 5.27 -15.28
N LEU A 428 -1.54 6.11 -16.04
CA LEU A 428 -0.97 7.34 -16.59
C LEU A 428 -0.55 8.30 -15.47
N MET A 429 -1.40 8.49 -14.46
CA MET A 429 -1.08 9.37 -13.34
C MET A 429 0.09 8.85 -12.51
N ALA A 430 0.19 7.54 -12.31
CA ALA A 430 1.31 6.90 -11.62
C ALA A 430 2.66 7.21 -12.29
N GLU A 431 2.73 7.13 -13.61
CA GLU A 431 3.94 7.46 -14.36
C GLU A 431 4.18 8.98 -14.45
N LEU A 432 3.13 9.79 -14.64
CA LEU A 432 3.25 11.26 -14.73
C LEU A 432 3.67 11.91 -13.40
N ALA A 433 3.43 11.25 -12.26
CA ALA A 433 3.85 11.75 -10.95
C ALA A 433 5.37 11.95 -10.82
N ALA A 434 6.18 11.35 -11.72
CA ALA A 434 7.60 11.62 -11.82
C ALA A 434 7.90 13.12 -12.03
N ASP A 435 7.05 13.83 -12.79
CA ASP A 435 7.25 15.23 -13.17
C ASP A 435 6.17 16.17 -12.64
N TRP A 436 5.00 15.64 -12.29
CA TRP A 436 3.82 16.40 -11.88
C TRP A 436 3.45 16.11 -10.44
N ARG A 437 2.91 17.11 -9.74
CA ARG A 437 2.11 16.86 -8.54
C ARG A 437 0.70 16.53 -9.01
N ILE A 438 0.23 15.32 -8.75
CA ILE A 438 -1.11 14.85 -9.09
C ILE A 438 -2.03 15.01 -7.89
N VAL A 439 -3.19 15.63 -8.10
CA VAL A 439 -4.32 15.53 -7.18
C VAL A 439 -5.44 14.83 -7.90
N PHE A 440 -5.75 13.60 -7.51
CA PHE A 440 -6.74 12.73 -8.12
C PHE A 440 -8.05 12.77 -7.33
N VAL A 441 -9.03 13.48 -7.86
CA VAL A 441 -10.37 13.62 -7.29
C VAL A 441 -11.25 12.49 -7.81
N GLU A 442 -11.65 11.60 -6.91
CA GLU A 442 -12.62 10.56 -7.22
C GLU A 442 -14.05 11.09 -7.11
N GLU A 443 -15.01 10.31 -7.62
CA GLU A 443 -16.43 10.59 -7.44
C GLU A 443 -16.84 10.69 -5.96
N PRO A 444 -17.81 11.54 -5.60
CA PRO A 444 -18.37 11.55 -4.26
C PRO A 444 -18.96 10.20 -3.82
N VAL A 445 -18.69 9.81 -2.58
CA VAL A 445 -19.36 8.72 -1.87
C VAL A 445 -20.53 9.32 -1.09
N HIS A 446 -21.70 8.72 -1.23
CA HIS A 446 -22.93 9.19 -0.59
C HIS A 446 -23.23 8.40 0.69
N GLY A 447 -24.15 8.91 1.51
CA GLY A 447 -24.54 8.28 2.77
C GLY A 447 -23.66 8.62 3.97
N ALA A 448 -22.75 9.59 3.85
CA ALA A 448 -21.93 10.04 4.98
C ALA A 448 -22.74 10.91 5.96
N ALA A 449 -22.49 10.77 7.26
CA ALA A 449 -23.16 11.57 8.29
C ALA A 449 -22.88 13.08 8.19
N ARG A 450 -21.68 13.43 7.69
CA ARG A 450 -21.28 14.81 7.42
C ARG A 450 -20.44 14.88 6.15
N ALA A 451 -20.42 16.05 5.54
CA ALA A 451 -19.54 16.34 4.42
C ALA A 451 -18.08 16.30 4.88
N GLN A 452 -17.24 15.52 4.21
CA GLN A 452 -15.82 15.47 4.50
C GLN A 452 -15.03 15.03 3.28
N LEU A 453 -13.72 15.30 3.32
CA LEU A 453 -12.80 14.88 2.27
C LEU A 453 -11.88 13.79 2.85
N VAL A 454 -12.05 12.56 2.39
CA VAL A 454 -11.13 11.47 2.71
C VAL A 454 -9.92 11.61 1.80
N ARG A 455 -8.73 11.65 2.40
CA ARG A 455 -7.45 11.81 1.70
C ARG A 455 -6.63 10.55 1.84
N SER A 456 -6.12 10.05 0.72
CA SER A 456 -5.05 9.06 0.69
C SER A 456 -3.96 9.55 -0.24
N CYS A 457 -2.75 9.03 -0.08
CA CYS A 457 -1.66 9.35 -0.98
C CYS A 457 -1.08 8.03 -1.41
N PRO A 458 -1.55 7.42 -2.50
CA PRO A 458 -1.20 6.04 -2.83
C PRO A 458 0.24 5.91 -3.29
N MET A 459 0.87 6.99 -3.75
CA MET A 459 2.27 7.02 -4.19
C MET A 459 2.83 8.44 -4.16
N PRO A 460 4.17 8.59 -4.30
CA PRO A 460 4.80 9.90 -4.31
C PRO A 460 4.16 10.85 -5.29
N ASP A 461 3.94 12.08 -4.83
CA ASP A 461 3.39 13.19 -5.60
C ASP A 461 1.98 12.94 -6.14
N ILE A 462 1.28 11.90 -5.66
CA ILE A 462 -0.15 11.66 -5.91
C ILE A 462 -0.94 11.76 -4.61
N GLU A 463 -1.90 12.68 -4.58
CA GLU A 463 -2.90 12.80 -3.53
C GLU A 463 -4.27 12.42 -4.10
N VAL A 464 -4.91 11.40 -3.54
CA VAL A 464 -6.28 11.02 -3.88
C VAL A 464 -7.25 11.67 -2.91
N LEU A 465 -8.19 12.42 -3.45
CA LEU A 465 -9.25 13.10 -2.71
C LEU A 465 -10.58 12.41 -3.03
N GLN A 466 -11.16 11.77 -2.02
CA GLN A 466 -12.48 11.15 -2.12
C GLN A 466 -13.49 11.98 -1.30
N PRO A 467 -14.37 12.74 -1.98
CA PRO A 467 -15.43 13.48 -1.29
C PRO A 467 -16.45 12.52 -0.70
N HIS A 468 -16.88 12.77 0.54
CA HIS A 468 -17.96 12.07 1.20
C HIS A 468 -19.06 13.09 1.48
N THR A 469 -20.27 12.84 0.98
CA THR A 469 -21.38 13.80 1.04
C THR A 469 -22.62 13.21 1.70
N PRO A 470 -23.38 13.98 2.49
CA PRO A 470 -24.71 13.58 2.95
C PRO A 470 -25.68 13.41 1.77
N GLY A 471 -26.65 12.50 1.92
CA GLY A 471 -27.70 12.24 0.92
C GLY A 471 -27.43 11.01 0.03
N SER A 472 -28.16 10.92 -1.09
CA SER A 472 -28.17 9.75 -2.00
C SER A 472 -27.60 10.04 -3.40
N GLY A 473 -27.09 11.25 -3.65
CA GLY A 473 -26.51 11.61 -4.95
C GLY A 473 -25.18 10.89 -5.19
N ALA A 474 -25.05 10.18 -6.31
CA ALA A 474 -23.83 9.46 -6.68
C ALA A 474 -23.11 10.14 -7.86
N GLY A 475 -21.78 10.01 -7.89
CA GLY A 475 -20.96 10.52 -8.99
C GLY A 475 -20.84 12.05 -9.03
N PHE A 476 -20.31 12.57 -10.14
CA PHE A 476 -20.19 14.02 -10.39
C PHE A 476 -21.51 14.67 -10.84
N GLU A 477 -22.65 14.20 -10.34
CA GLU A 477 -23.98 14.67 -10.73
C GLU A 477 -24.87 14.93 -9.52
N GLY A 478 -25.70 15.98 -9.55
CA GLY A 478 -26.71 16.23 -8.53
C GLY A 478 -26.43 17.43 -7.62
N GLY A 479 -27.26 17.58 -6.59
CA GLY A 479 -27.29 18.75 -5.72
C GLY A 479 -26.12 18.89 -4.73
N HIS A 480 -25.27 17.87 -4.59
CA HIS A 480 -24.10 17.89 -3.69
C HIS A 480 -22.86 18.56 -4.29
N MET A 481 -22.87 18.95 -5.57
CA MET A 481 -21.71 19.55 -6.24
C MET A 481 -21.17 20.83 -5.57
N PRO A 482 -22.00 21.78 -5.09
CA PRO A 482 -21.48 22.95 -4.37
C PRO A 482 -20.71 22.60 -3.10
N LEU A 483 -21.13 21.53 -2.41
CA LEU A 483 -20.47 21.03 -1.21
C LEU A 483 -19.11 20.40 -1.53
N VAL A 484 -19.03 19.63 -2.62
CA VAL A 484 -17.77 19.06 -3.12
C VAL A 484 -16.82 20.18 -3.53
N ALA A 485 -17.31 21.21 -4.24
CA ALA A 485 -16.50 22.36 -4.63
C ALA A 485 -15.92 23.09 -3.41
N ALA A 486 -16.72 23.32 -2.37
CA ALA A 486 -16.27 23.94 -1.13
C ALA A 486 -15.18 23.10 -0.42
N LEU A 487 -15.35 21.77 -0.36
CA LEU A 487 -14.34 20.87 0.20
C LEU A 487 -13.02 20.95 -0.56
N LEU A 488 -13.06 20.98 -1.90
CA LEU A 488 -11.85 21.09 -2.73
C LEU A 488 -11.17 22.46 -2.60
N GLN A 489 -11.94 23.55 -2.54
CA GLN A 489 -11.41 24.90 -2.31
C GLN A 489 -10.72 25.02 -0.96
N GLN A 490 -11.34 24.50 0.10
CA GLN A 490 -10.72 24.45 1.42
C GLN A 490 -9.46 23.57 1.42
N ALA A 491 -9.49 22.47 0.67
CA ALA A 491 -8.43 21.49 0.67
C ALA A 491 -7.15 21.92 -0.06
N LEU A 492 -7.30 22.64 -1.18
CA LEU A 492 -6.21 22.99 -2.10
C LEU A 492 -5.83 24.48 -2.02
N GLY A 493 -6.75 25.34 -1.60
CA GLY A 493 -6.58 26.79 -1.62
C GLY A 493 -6.71 27.39 -3.02
N ALA A 494 -7.00 28.69 -3.08
CA ALA A 494 -7.25 29.38 -4.34
C ALA A 494 -6.03 29.38 -5.26
N GLU A 495 -4.83 29.69 -4.76
CA GLU A 495 -3.62 29.80 -5.58
C GLU A 495 -3.25 28.49 -6.31
N ALA A 496 -3.35 27.35 -5.61
CA ALA A 496 -3.09 26.04 -6.21
C ALA A 496 -4.15 25.70 -7.28
N LEU A 497 -5.42 26.01 -7.02
CA LEU A 497 -6.48 25.78 -8.00
C LEU A 497 -6.26 26.60 -9.28
N HIS A 498 -5.94 27.90 -9.17
CA HIS A 498 -5.74 28.76 -10.34
C HIS A 498 -4.51 28.39 -11.18
N SER A 499 -3.50 27.75 -10.58
CA SER A 499 -2.27 27.33 -11.27
C SER A 499 -2.31 25.89 -11.78
N ALA A 500 -3.38 25.13 -11.48
CA ALA A 500 -3.51 23.73 -11.86
C ALA A 500 -3.88 23.57 -13.34
N LEU A 501 -3.26 22.59 -14.00
CA LEU A 501 -3.85 21.99 -15.20
C LEU A 501 -4.94 21.01 -14.77
N THR A 502 -6.04 20.92 -15.52
CA THR A 502 -7.14 20.01 -15.19
C THR A 502 -7.25 18.87 -16.18
N TRP A 503 -7.44 17.66 -15.67
CA TRP A 503 -7.62 16.44 -16.44
C TRP A 503 -8.97 15.83 -16.14
N LEU A 504 -9.83 15.69 -17.14
CA LEU A 504 -11.15 15.07 -16.98
C LEU A 504 -11.13 13.70 -17.64
N ALA A 505 -11.33 12.65 -16.86
CA ALA A 505 -11.55 11.28 -17.33
C ALA A 505 -13.05 10.98 -17.55
N THR A 506 -13.94 11.94 -17.24
CA THR A 506 -15.36 11.88 -17.55
C THR A 506 -15.95 13.27 -17.87
N PRO A 507 -16.88 13.38 -18.84
CA PRO A 507 -17.67 14.58 -19.05
C PRO A 507 -18.54 14.98 -17.84
N GLU A 508 -18.87 14.04 -16.95
CA GLU A 508 -19.72 14.30 -15.78
C GLU A 508 -19.07 15.28 -14.80
N ALA A 509 -17.74 15.36 -14.76
CA ALA A 509 -17.00 16.27 -13.88
C ALA A 509 -17.01 17.73 -14.36
N LEU A 510 -17.41 18.01 -15.60
CA LEU A 510 -17.34 19.35 -16.19
C LEU A 510 -18.06 20.44 -15.35
N PRO A 511 -19.28 20.23 -14.83
CA PRO A 511 -19.95 21.24 -14.01
C PRO A 511 -19.19 21.57 -12.72
N LEU A 512 -18.55 20.58 -12.09
CA LEU A 512 -17.74 20.79 -10.88
C LEU A 512 -16.51 21.64 -11.20
N VAL A 513 -15.79 21.30 -12.28
CA VAL A 513 -14.62 22.06 -12.77
C VAL A 513 -15.00 23.53 -13.04
N GLN A 514 -16.15 23.75 -13.69
CA GLN A 514 -16.65 25.10 -13.95
C GLN A 514 -17.04 25.85 -12.67
N SER A 515 -17.64 25.17 -11.68
CA SER A 515 -17.97 25.79 -10.38
C SER A 515 -16.74 26.21 -9.57
N LEU A 516 -15.60 25.54 -9.81
CA LEU A 516 -14.30 25.90 -9.24
C LEU A 516 -13.58 27.01 -10.04
N GLN A 517 -14.24 27.57 -11.07
CA GLN A 517 -13.68 28.57 -11.99
C GLN A 517 -12.43 28.07 -12.76
N LEU A 518 -12.33 26.75 -12.95
CA LEU A 518 -11.25 26.12 -13.70
C LEU A 518 -11.66 25.88 -15.15
N ARG A 519 -10.67 25.76 -16.04
CA ARG A 519 -10.88 25.39 -17.45
C ARG A 519 -10.38 23.96 -17.69
N PRO A 520 -11.12 23.10 -18.42
CA PRO A 520 -10.66 21.77 -18.78
C PRO A 520 -9.40 21.87 -19.65
N THR A 521 -8.28 21.29 -19.22
CA THR A 521 -7.05 21.25 -20.03
C THR A 521 -7.02 20.00 -20.88
N VAL A 522 -7.19 18.84 -20.26
CA VAL A 522 -7.19 17.53 -20.92
C VAL A 522 -8.54 16.85 -20.76
N TYR A 523 -9.05 16.31 -21.85
CA TYR A 523 -10.11 15.31 -21.83
C TYR A 523 -9.54 13.95 -22.25
N ASP A 524 -9.48 12.99 -21.32
CA ASP A 524 -9.04 11.61 -21.60
C ASP A 524 -10.25 10.74 -21.96
N CYS A 525 -10.50 10.63 -23.27
CA CYS A 525 -11.59 9.86 -23.83
C CYS A 525 -11.11 8.43 -24.09
N PHE A 526 -11.41 7.51 -23.16
CA PHE A 526 -11.05 6.09 -23.28
C PHE A 526 -12.25 5.15 -23.40
N ARG A 527 -13.46 5.71 -23.50
CA ARG A 527 -14.71 4.97 -23.70
C ARG A 527 -15.75 5.82 -24.42
N ALA A 528 -16.66 5.14 -25.13
CA ALA A 528 -17.70 5.75 -25.96
C ALA A 528 -19.07 5.91 -25.24
N GLY A 529 -19.05 6.28 -23.96
CA GLY A 529 -20.27 6.45 -23.17
C GLY A 529 -20.05 6.49 -21.66
N PRO A 530 -21.14 6.64 -20.88
CA PRO A 530 -21.10 6.61 -19.43
C PRO A 530 -20.65 5.25 -18.91
N GLY A 531 -20.12 5.22 -17.68
CA GLY A 531 -19.61 3.97 -17.09
C GLY A 531 -20.66 3.03 -16.52
N ALA A 532 -21.87 3.51 -16.29
CA ALA A 532 -23.00 2.73 -15.81
C ALA A 532 -24.17 2.81 -16.80
N PRO A 533 -25.07 1.80 -16.81
CA PRO A 533 -26.31 1.88 -17.57
C PRO A 533 -27.05 3.18 -17.27
N ALA A 534 -27.38 3.93 -18.32
CA ALA A 534 -27.98 5.25 -18.21
C ALA A 534 -29.31 5.28 -18.98
N GLY A 535 -30.37 5.73 -18.31
CA GLY A 535 -31.64 6.02 -18.99
C GLY A 535 -31.48 7.12 -20.05
N PRO A 536 -32.45 7.28 -20.97
CA PRO A 536 -32.35 8.19 -22.12
C PRO A 536 -31.96 9.63 -21.74
N HIS A 537 -32.53 10.15 -20.64
CA HIS A 537 -32.24 11.48 -20.13
C HIS A 537 -30.78 11.65 -19.70
N ARG A 538 -30.25 10.69 -18.91
CA ARG A 538 -28.87 10.73 -18.42
C ARG A 538 -27.86 10.58 -19.55
N LEU A 539 -28.15 9.73 -20.54
CA LEU A 539 -27.34 9.60 -21.74
C LEU A 539 -27.31 10.89 -22.58
N ALA A 540 -28.46 11.56 -22.74
CA ALA A 540 -28.54 12.85 -23.44
C ALA A 540 -27.73 13.94 -22.72
N LEU A 541 -27.80 13.98 -21.38
CA LEU A 541 -27.03 14.89 -20.56
C LEU A 541 -25.52 14.62 -20.67
N TRP A 542 -25.12 13.35 -20.60
CA TRP A 542 -23.73 12.92 -20.79
C TRP A 542 -23.18 13.38 -22.15
N LYS A 543 -23.92 13.12 -23.24
CA LYS A 543 -23.54 13.56 -24.61
C LYS A 543 -23.42 15.08 -24.72
N THR A 544 -24.33 15.80 -24.09
CA THR A 544 -24.30 17.28 -24.07
C THR A 544 -23.03 17.78 -23.39
N ARG A 545 -22.66 17.19 -22.25
CA ARG A 545 -21.42 17.51 -21.53
C ARG A 545 -20.18 17.09 -22.30
N GLU A 546 -20.19 15.94 -22.97
CA GLU A 546 -19.08 15.49 -23.81
C GLU A 546 -18.83 16.48 -24.94
N LEU A 547 -19.87 16.91 -25.65
CA LEU A 547 -19.76 17.93 -26.71
C LEU A 547 -19.22 19.26 -26.17
N ALA A 548 -19.67 19.67 -24.97
CA ALA A 548 -19.17 20.88 -24.33
C ALA A 548 -17.70 20.74 -23.91
N LEU A 549 -17.29 19.58 -23.42
CA LEU A 549 -15.92 19.29 -23.02
C LEU A 549 -14.98 19.21 -24.22
N LEU A 550 -15.41 18.54 -25.30
CA LEU A 550 -14.67 18.50 -26.58
C LEU A 550 -14.43 19.89 -27.16
N ARG A 551 -15.33 20.86 -26.95
CA ARG A 551 -15.14 22.24 -27.40
C ARG A 551 -14.22 23.07 -26.49
N GLN A 552 -14.08 22.70 -25.23
CA GLN A 552 -13.38 23.50 -24.21
C GLN A 552 -11.99 22.97 -23.87
N ALA A 553 -11.76 21.66 -23.99
CA ALA A 553 -10.49 21.05 -23.67
C ALA A 553 -9.39 21.51 -24.65
N ALA A 554 -8.22 21.87 -24.13
CA ALA A 554 -7.07 22.20 -24.98
C ALA A 554 -6.53 20.95 -25.71
N LEU A 555 -6.64 19.79 -25.07
CA LEU A 555 -6.16 18.51 -25.58
C LEU A 555 -7.18 17.41 -25.34
N VAL A 556 -7.44 16.61 -26.39
CA VAL A 556 -8.25 15.39 -26.29
C VAL A 556 -7.34 14.18 -26.49
N LEU A 557 -7.27 13.30 -25.50
CA LEU A 557 -6.57 12.02 -25.59
C LEU A 557 -7.56 10.93 -25.94
N VAL A 558 -7.17 10.03 -26.85
CA VAL A 558 -8.01 8.90 -27.27
C VAL A 558 -7.29 7.57 -27.13
N ALA A 559 -7.98 6.58 -26.57
CA ALA A 559 -7.41 5.28 -26.24
C ALA A 559 -7.32 4.27 -27.39
N GLY A 560 -7.87 4.58 -28.58
CA GLY A 560 -7.86 3.66 -29.72
C GLY A 560 -8.13 4.32 -31.08
N PRO A 561 -7.72 3.68 -32.20
CA PRO A 561 -7.94 4.18 -33.55
C PRO A 561 -9.39 4.49 -33.91
N ALA A 562 -10.35 3.62 -33.56
CA ALA A 562 -11.76 3.83 -33.87
C ALA A 562 -12.30 5.10 -33.22
N LEU A 563 -11.95 5.33 -31.95
CA LEU A 563 -12.33 6.54 -31.23
C LEU A 563 -11.63 7.79 -31.79
N SER A 564 -10.35 7.67 -32.17
CA SER A 564 -9.59 8.72 -32.85
C SER A 564 -10.27 9.16 -34.16
N ARG A 565 -10.68 8.21 -35.00
CA ARG A 565 -11.43 8.49 -36.24
C ARG A 565 -12.79 9.13 -35.96
N ALA A 566 -13.51 8.66 -34.94
CA ALA A 566 -14.81 9.21 -34.57
C ALA A 566 -14.74 10.66 -34.06
N LEU A 567 -13.62 11.05 -33.43
CA LEU A 567 -13.41 12.37 -32.84
C LEU A 567 -12.54 13.31 -33.69
N GLY A 568 -11.77 12.82 -34.65
CA GLY A 568 -10.80 13.60 -35.44
C GLY A 568 -11.42 14.73 -36.28
N GLY A 569 -12.72 14.67 -36.58
CA GLY A 569 -13.47 15.76 -37.21
C GLY A 569 -14.13 16.75 -36.23
N ARG A 570 -14.02 16.53 -34.92
CA ARG A 570 -14.76 17.25 -33.87
C ARG A 570 -13.87 18.12 -32.97
N HIS A 571 -12.55 17.93 -33.00
CA HIS A 571 -11.59 18.73 -32.24
C HIS A 571 -10.26 18.87 -33.01
N GLY A 572 -9.63 20.05 -32.95
CA GLY A 572 -8.39 20.35 -33.70
C GLY A 572 -7.13 19.72 -33.13
N HIS A 573 -7.13 19.33 -31.85
CA HIS A 573 -5.99 18.74 -31.15
C HIS A 573 -6.38 17.41 -30.49
N VAL A 574 -6.40 16.34 -31.29
CA VAL A 574 -6.66 14.96 -30.83
C VAL A 574 -5.36 14.17 -30.86
N ALA A 575 -4.88 13.72 -29.71
CA ALA A 575 -3.68 12.89 -29.61
C ALA A 575 -4.03 11.43 -29.29
N SER A 576 -3.49 10.55 -30.12
CA SER A 576 -3.71 9.10 -30.04
C SER A 576 -2.71 8.47 -29.07
N VAL A 577 -3.10 8.37 -27.80
CA VAL A 577 -2.33 7.66 -26.76
C VAL A 577 -3.08 6.38 -26.46
N PHE A 578 -2.78 5.28 -27.16
CA PHE A 578 -3.57 4.05 -27.02
C PHE A 578 -3.37 3.37 -25.66
N ASN A 579 -4.22 2.38 -25.38
CA ASN A 579 -4.06 1.57 -24.18
C ASN A 579 -2.72 0.82 -24.16
N ALA A 580 -2.25 0.57 -22.96
CA ALA A 580 -0.98 -0.05 -22.64
C ALA A 580 -1.18 -1.13 -21.57
N VAL A 581 -0.09 -1.81 -21.21
CA VAL A 581 -0.10 -2.90 -20.23
C VAL A 581 1.15 -2.87 -19.35
N ASP A 582 0.98 -3.33 -18.11
CA ASP A 582 2.10 -3.74 -17.26
C ASP A 582 2.52 -5.17 -17.63
N ALA A 583 3.37 -5.29 -18.66
CA ALA A 583 3.76 -6.59 -19.20
C ALA A 583 4.57 -7.43 -18.19
N GLU A 584 5.25 -6.80 -17.24
CA GLU A 584 6.02 -7.50 -16.21
C GLU A 584 5.08 -8.14 -15.18
N HIS A 585 4.08 -7.40 -14.70
CA HIS A 585 3.06 -7.90 -13.77
C HIS A 585 2.33 -9.14 -14.29
N PHE A 586 1.94 -9.13 -15.57
CA PHE A 586 1.22 -10.24 -16.18
C PHE A 586 2.13 -11.36 -16.73
N SER A 587 3.45 -11.19 -16.69
CA SER A 587 4.39 -12.18 -17.22
C SER A 587 4.37 -13.46 -16.38
N PRO A 588 4.32 -14.66 -16.99
CA PRO A 588 4.47 -15.93 -16.27
C PRO A 588 5.77 -16.03 -15.45
N ARG A 589 6.80 -15.24 -15.79
CA ARG A 589 8.08 -15.22 -15.06
C ARG A 589 8.01 -14.49 -13.72
N ALA A 590 7.00 -13.65 -13.52
CA ALA A 590 6.83 -12.86 -12.30
C ALA A 590 6.00 -13.60 -11.23
N LEU A 591 5.49 -14.80 -11.53
CA LEU A 591 4.64 -15.57 -10.63
C LEU A 591 5.47 -16.33 -9.60
N GLU A 592 5.10 -16.21 -8.33
CA GLU A 592 5.71 -16.92 -7.20
C GLU A 592 4.85 -18.16 -6.86
N PRO A 593 5.31 -19.40 -7.16
CA PRO A 593 4.47 -20.60 -7.11
C PRO A 593 3.90 -20.95 -5.72
N HIS A 594 4.52 -20.47 -4.65
CA HIS A 594 4.15 -20.74 -3.26
C HIS A 594 3.68 -19.48 -2.51
N GLY A 595 3.38 -18.40 -3.25
CA GLY A 595 2.84 -17.16 -2.68
C GLY A 595 1.39 -17.28 -2.22
N SER A 596 0.92 -16.29 -1.45
CA SER A 596 -0.49 -16.20 -1.04
C SER A 596 -1.46 -16.19 -2.21
N GLU A 597 -1.11 -15.47 -3.28
CA GLU A 597 -1.92 -15.33 -4.48
C GLU A 597 -1.98 -16.63 -5.29
N ALA A 598 -0.91 -17.43 -5.30
CA ALA A 598 -0.91 -18.75 -5.94
C ALA A 598 -1.90 -19.69 -5.25
N HIS A 599 -1.82 -19.80 -3.92
CA HIS A 599 -2.74 -20.62 -3.13
C HIS A 599 -4.20 -20.15 -3.26
N GLU A 600 -4.43 -18.85 -3.28
CA GLU A 600 -5.77 -18.29 -3.44
C GLU A 600 -6.34 -18.58 -4.83
N ALA A 601 -5.55 -18.44 -5.88
CA ALA A 601 -5.97 -18.80 -7.24
C ALA A 601 -6.27 -20.31 -7.35
N GLU A 602 -5.48 -21.16 -6.70
CA GLU A 602 -5.75 -22.60 -6.61
C GLU A 602 -7.07 -22.88 -5.87
N ARG A 603 -7.30 -22.23 -4.73
CA ARG A 603 -8.53 -22.36 -3.95
C ARG A 603 -9.76 -21.94 -4.75
N LEU A 604 -9.70 -20.82 -5.47
CA LEU A 604 -10.81 -20.30 -6.29
C LEU A 604 -11.15 -21.19 -7.49
N LEU A 605 -10.15 -21.94 -8.00
CA LEU A 605 -10.30 -22.83 -9.15
C LEU A 605 -10.30 -24.31 -8.76
N ALA A 606 -10.41 -24.62 -7.45
CA ALA A 606 -10.36 -25.97 -6.94
C ALA A 606 -11.54 -26.80 -7.45
N GLY A 607 -11.26 -28.06 -7.82
CA GLY A 607 -12.29 -28.99 -8.31
C GLY A 607 -12.79 -28.72 -9.73
N ILE A 608 -12.13 -27.82 -10.49
CA ILE A 608 -12.41 -27.60 -11.90
C ILE A 608 -11.50 -28.48 -12.76
N ASP A 609 -12.07 -29.50 -13.38
CA ASP A 609 -11.37 -30.44 -14.26
C ASP A 609 -11.79 -30.25 -15.72
N GLY A 610 -10.85 -29.86 -16.59
CA GLY A 610 -11.07 -29.73 -18.03
C GLY A 610 -10.56 -28.42 -18.64
N PRO A 611 -10.87 -28.15 -19.92
CA PRO A 611 -10.49 -26.90 -20.57
C PRO A 611 -11.08 -25.68 -19.84
N LEU A 612 -10.19 -24.78 -19.42
CA LEU A 612 -10.52 -23.57 -18.67
C LEU A 612 -10.43 -22.35 -19.59
N LEU A 613 -11.56 -21.73 -19.89
CA LEU A 613 -11.64 -20.51 -20.69
C LEU A 613 -12.09 -19.38 -19.76
N GLY A 614 -11.64 -18.14 -19.97
CA GLY A 614 -12.05 -17.09 -19.04
C GLY A 614 -11.91 -15.66 -19.50
N TYR A 615 -12.63 -14.79 -18.81
CA TYR A 615 -12.63 -13.34 -19.00
C TYR A 615 -12.32 -12.67 -17.66
N CYS A 616 -11.40 -11.71 -17.70
CA CYS A 616 -11.06 -10.85 -16.57
C CYS A 616 -11.42 -9.40 -16.92
N GLY A 617 -12.36 -8.79 -16.19
CA GLY A 617 -12.81 -7.42 -16.41
C GLY A 617 -14.22 -7.18 -15.84
N SER A 618 -14.71 -5.94 -15.93
CA SER A 618 -16.08 -5.62 -15.52
C SER A 618 -17.11 -6.47 -16.26
N ILE A 619 -18.07 -7.01 -15.50
CA ILE A 619 -19.22 -7.74 -16.04
C ILE A 619 -20.35 -6.72 -16.19
N ASP A 620 -20.42 -6.11 -17.37
CA ASP A 620 -21.37 -5.06 -17.71
C ASP A 620 -22.06 -5.36 -19.05
N GLU A 621 -22.88 -4.42 -19.51
CA GLU A 621 -23.66 -4.51 -20.76
C GLU A 621 -22.83 -4.72 -22.05
N ARG A 622 -21.50 -4.59 -22.00
CA ARG A 622 -20.63 -4.92 -23.11
C ARG A 622 -20.40 -6.42 -23.23
N LEU A 623 -20.54 -7.19 -22.13
CA LEU A 623 -20.34 -8.63 -22.12
C LEU A 623 -21.57 -9.34 -22.67
N ASP A 624 -21.38 -10.22 -23.66
CA ASP A 624 -22.47 -10.98 -24.26
C ASP A 624 -22.79 -12.22 -23.41
N LEU A 625 -23.70 -12.04 -22.45
CA LEU A 625 -24.16 -13.13 -21.57
C LEU A 625 -24.85 -14.26 -22.36
N GLY A 626 -25.49 -13.94 -23.48
CA GLY A 626 -26.13 -14.91 -24.36
C GLY A 626 -25.12 -15.80 -25.07
N LEU A 627 -24.01 -15.21 -25.53
CA LEU A 627 -22.88 -15.93 -26.10
C LEU A 627 -22.21 -16.85 -25.07
N LEU A 628 -22.00 -16.38 -23.84
CA LEU A 628 -21.45 -17.20 -22.75
C LEU A 628 -22.34 -18.40 -22.44
N ALA A 629 -23.67 -18.20 -22.38
CA ALA A 629 -24.62 -19.29 -22.17
C ALA A 629 -24.58 -20.31 -23.33
N GLN A 630 -24.56 -19.85 -24.58
CA GLN A 630 -24.45 -20.73 -25.75
C GLN A 630 -23.15 -21.53 -25.77
N LEU A 631 -22.03 -20.91 -25.37
CA LEU A 631 -20.74 -21.59 -25.26
C LEU A 631 -20.77 -22.69 -24.18
N ALA A 632 -21.35 -22.37 -23.02
CA ALA A 632 -21.51 -23.30 -21.91
C ALA A 632 -22.39 -24.50 -22.28
N ASP A 633 -23.51 -24.24 -22.97
CA ASP A 633 -24.48 -25.26 -23.39
C ASP A 633 -23.90 -26.14 -24.52
N ALA A 634 -23.13 -25.57 -25.46
CA ALA A 634 -22.53 -26.31 -26.58
C ALA A 634 -21.35 -27.21 -26.15
N ARG A 635 -20.62 -26.84 -25.09
CA ARG A 635 -19.47 -27.61 -24.58
C ARG A 635 -19.55 -27.78 -23.06
N PRO A 636 -20.38 -28.72 -22.55
CA PRO A 636 -20.58 -28.91 -21.11
C PRO A 636 -19.32 -29.30 -20.31
N HIS A 637 -18.28 -29.78 -20.99
CA HIS A 637 -16.99 -30.17 -20.41
C HIS A 637 -15.96 -29.03 -20.38
N TRP A 638 -16.28 -27.85 -20.95
CA TRP A 638 -15.45 -26.65 -20.82
C TRP A 638 -15.92 -25.85 -19.62
N HIS A 639 -14.98 -25.30 -18.86
CA HIS A 639 -15.26 -24.43 -17.73
C HIS A 639 -14.97 -22.99 -18.11
N ILE A 640 -15.98 -22.13 -17.99
CA ILE A 640 -15.90 -20.72 -18.37
C ILE A 640 -15.88 -19.89 -17.08
N VAL A 641 -14.76 -19.22 -16.82
CA VAL A 641 -14.49 -18.47 -15.59
C VAL A 641 -14.54 -16.96 -15.86
N LEU A 642 -15.37 -16.26 -15.09
CA LEU A 642 -15.59 -14.83 -15.21
C LEU A 642 -15.10 -14.14 -13.93
N VAL A 643 -14.12 -13.26 -14.08
CA VAL A 643 -13.44 -12.57 -12.97
C VAL A 643 -13.67 -11.07 -13.10
N GLY A 644 -14.35 -10.46 -12.13
CA GLY A 644 -14.57 -9.03 -12.06
C GLY A 644 -15.91 -8.63 -11.41
N PRO A 645 -16.09 -7.34 -11.11
CA PRO A 645 -17.32 -6.84 -10.50
C PRO A 645 -18.51 -6.92 -11.47
N ALA A 646 -19.67 -7.33 -10.96
CA ALA A 646 -20.94 -7.28 -11.68
C ALA A 646 -21.54 -5.86 -11.62
N GLN A 647 -21.78 -5.28 -12.79
CA GLN A 647 -22.30 -3.91 -13.00
C GLN A 647 -23.50 -3.92 -13.95
N LEU A 648 -24.35 -4.92 -13.81
CA LEU A 648 -25.57 -5.08 -14.59
C LEU A 648 -26.76 -4.44 -13.86
N PRO A 649 -27.82 -4.03 -14.58
CA PRO A 649 -29.10 -3.68 -13.97
C PRO A 649 -29.62 -4.83 -13.09
N ALA A 650 -30.28 -4.49 -11.98
CA ALA A 650 -30.72 -5.46 -10.96
C ALA A 650 -31.69 -6.53 -11.49
N ASP A 651 -32.39 -6.24 -12.59
CA ASP A 651 -33.34 -7.12 -13.28
C ASP A 651 -32.69 -8.03 -14.34
N VAL A 652 -31.38 -7.91 -14.59
CA VAL A 652 -30.66 -8.74 -15.55
C VAL A 652 -29.96 -9.89 -14.83
N PRO A 653 -30.50 -11.13 -14.89
CA PRO A 653 -29.89 -12.27 -14.21
C PRO A 653 -28.61 -12.75 -14.92
N LEU A 654 -27.61 -13.16 -14.14
CA LEU A 654 -26.44 -13.87 -14.67
C LEU A 654 -26.84 -15.29 -15.08
N PRO A 655 -26.42 -15.78 -16.25
CA PRO A 655 -26.76 -17.13 -16.69
C PRO A 655 -26.11 -18.17 -15.76
N GLN A 656 -26.95 -19.13 -15.33
CA GLN A 656 -26.55 -20.23 -14.46
C GLN A 656 -26.38 -21.51 -15.30
N ARG A 657 -25.18 -22.06 -15.33
CA ARG A 657 -24.84 -23.40 -15.83
C ARG A 657 -23.78 -24.01 -14.93
N ARG A 658 -23.69 -25.34 -14.86
CA ARG A 658 -22.71 -26.06 -14.01
C ARG A 658 -21.26 -25.73 -14.35
N ASN A 659 -21.01 -25.24 -15.56
CA ASN A 659 -19.70 -24.94 -16.09
C ASN A 659 -19.45 -23.43 -16.32
N LEU A 660 -20.33 -22.56 -15.79
CA LEU A 660 -20.10 -21.11 -15.71
C LEU A 660 -19.74 -20.74 -14.26
N HIS A 661 -18.57 -20.13 -14.07
CA HIS A 661 -18.03 -19.79 -12.77
C HIS A 661 -17.87 -18.27 -12.63
N TRP A 662 -18.60 -17.67 -11.69
CA TRP A 662 -18.59 -16.22 -11.44
C TRP A 662 -17.78 -15.93 -10.18
N LEU A 663 -16.52 -15.50 -10.32
CA LEU A 663 -15.61 -15.30 -9.18
C LEU A 663 -15.74 -13.92 -8.52
N GLY A 664 -16.54 -13.01 -9.09
CA GLY A 664 -16.68 -11.64 -8.58
C GLY A 664 -15.39 -10.82 -8.71
N ALA A 665 -15.35 -9.68 -8.02
CA ALA A 665 -14.17 -8.82 -8.03
C ALA A 665 -13.00 -9.48 -7.27
N GLN A 666 -11.82 -9.47 -7.89
CA GLN A 666 -10.59 -10.03 -7.32
C GLN A 666 -9.49 -8.97 -7.26
N PRO A 667 -8.55 -9.04 -6.29
CA PRO A 667 -7.42 -8.13 -6.21
C PRO A 667 -6.58 -8.14 -7.49
N TYR A 668 -6.05 -6.97 -7.89
CA TYR A 668 -5.23 -6.86 -9.10
C TYR A 668 -3.98 -7.76 -9.07
N SER A 669 -3.41 -7.99 -7.88
CA SER A 669 -2.27 -8.90 -7.68
C SER A 669 -2.60 -10.37 -7.97
N LEU A 670 -3.87 -10.76 -7.87
CA LEU A 670 -4.32 -12.14 -8.09
C LEU A 670 -4.58 -12.45 -9.57
N LEU A 671 -4.81 -11.43 -10.40
CA LEU A 671 -5.17 -11.62 -11.81
C LEU A 671 -4.13 -12.39 -12.63
N PRO A 672 -2.80 -12.14 -12.51
CA PRO A 672 -1.79 -12.92 -13.22
C PRO A 672 -1.84 -14.42 -12.89
N TYR A 673 -2.12 -14.78 -11.63
CA TYR A 673 -2.23 -16.16 -11.17
C TYR A 673 -3.47 -16.86 -11.73
N LEU A 674 -4.62 -16.16 -11.77
CA LEU A 674 -5.83 -16.68 -12.41
C LEU A 674 -5.64 -16.85 -13.92
N LEU A 675 -5.06 -15.85 -14.60
CA LEU A 675 -4.75 -15.93 -16.02
C LEU A 675 -3.79 -17.09 -16.32
N ALA A 676 -2.78 -17.33 -15.47
CA ALA A 676 -1.83 -18.43 -15.62
C ALA A 676 -2.52 -19.80 -15.70
N ARG A 677 -3.65 -19.97 -14.99
CA ARG A 677 -4.47 -21.19 -15.00
C ARG A 677 -5.40 -21.31 -16.21
N LEU A 678 -5.76 -20.21 -16.85
CA LEU A 678 -6.59 -20.24 -18.06
C LEU A 678 -5.86 -20.89 -19.23
N HIS A 679 -6.61 -21.61 -20.04
CA HIS A 679 -6.16 -22.14 -21.33
C HIS A 679 -6.45 -21.15 -22.46
N VAL A 680 -7.63 -20.53 -22.49
CA VAL A 680 -7.99 -19.51 -23.49
C VAL A 680 -8.60 -18.31 -22.80
N ALA A 681 -8.14 -17.11 -23.16
CA ALA A 681 -8.72 -15.87 -22.68
C ALA A 681 -9.76 -15.34 -23.68
N LEU A 682 -10.91 -14.89 -23.17
CA LEU A 682 -12.08 -14.55 -23.97
C LEU A 682 -12.34 -13.04 -23.92
N LEU A 683 -12.74 -12.48 -25.06
CA LEU A 683 -13.34 -11.15 -25.18
C LEU A 683 -14.72 -11.27 -25.85
N PRO A 684 -15.73 -11.83 -25.14
CA PRO A 684 -17.04 -12.14 -25.70
C PRO A 684 -17.95 -10.91 -25.57
N TYR A 685 -17.66 -9.86 -26.35
CA TYR A 685 -18.42 -8.62 -26.30
C TYR A 685 -19.64 -8.64 -27.23
N VAL A 686 -20.70 -7.93 -26.83
CA VAL A 686 -21.85 -7.66 -27.70
C VAL A 686 -21.37 -6.81 -28.87
N GLN A 687 -21.58 -7.23 -30.12
CA GLN A 687 -21.25 -6.40 -31.28
C GLN A 687 -22.33 -5.33 -31.48
N GLY A 688 -21.97 -4.05 -31.30
CA GLY A 688 -22.91 -2.95 -31.49
C GLY A 688 -22.29 -1.58 -31.20
N PRO A 689 -23.11 -0.51 -31.17
CA PRO A 689 -22.62 0.87 -31.03
C PRO A 689 -21.74 1.11 -29.79
N ARG A 690 -22.00 0.40 -28.69
CA ARG A 690 -21.25 0.54 -27.43
C ARG A 690 -19.84 -0.06 -27.47
N THR A 691 -19.61 -1.07 -28.32
CA THR A 691 -18.34 -1.80 -28.41
C THR A 691 -17.61 -1.52 -29.72
N ALA A 692 -18.27 -0.89 -30.70
CA ALA A 692 -17.68 -0.48 -31.98
C ALA A 692 -16.45 0.43 -31.81
N LEU A 693 -16.38 1.18 -30.70
CA LEU A 693 -15.27 2.06 -30.34
C LEU A 693 -14.42 1.51 -29.18
N ALA A 694 -14.60 0.24 -28.81
CA ALA A 694 -13.88 -0.36 -27.70
C ALA A 694 -12.45 -0.75 -28.10
N ASN A 695 -11.51 -0.37 -27.24
CA ASN A 695 -10.11 -0.79 -27.28
C ASN A 695 -9.79 -1.51 -25.95
N PRO A 696 -10.09 -2.80 -25.80
CA PRO A 696 -10.00 -3.46 -24.49
C PRO A 696 -8.54 -3.62 -24.03
N PRO A 697 -8.12 -3.02 -22.90
CA PRO A 697 -6.77 -3.23 -22.36
C PRO A 697 -6.52 -4.70 -21.98
N GLN A 698 -7.57 -5.44 -21.63
CA GLN A 698 -7.54 -6.88 -21.32
C GLN A 698 -6.84 -7.71 -22.39
N LEU A 699 -6.96 -7.33 -23.66
CA LEU A 699 -6.28 -8.02 -24.75
C LEU A 699 -4.77 -8.03 -24.54
N LEU A 700 -4.19 -6.87 -24.19
CA LEU A 700 -2.76 -6.75 -23.93
C LEU A 700 -2.35 -7.51 -22.66
N GLU A 701 -3.19 -7.52 -21.63
CA GLU A 701 -2.99 -8.30 -20.39
C GLU A 701 -2.91 -9.80 -20.69
N TYR A 702 -3.83 -10.30 -21.53
CA TYR A 702 -3.86 -11.72 -21.92
C TYR A 702 -2.65 -12.10 -22.78
N LEU A 703 -2.24 -11.21 -23.69
CA LEU A 703 -1.04 -11.41 -24.49
C LEU A 703 0.23 -11.40 -23.62
N ALA A 704 0.32 -10.52 -22.63
CA ALA A 704 1.42 -10.49 -21.65
C ALA A 704 1.46 -11.77 -20.80
N ALA A 705 0.29 -12.28 -20.39
CA ALA A 705 0.13 -13.57 -19.71
C ALA A 705 0.33 -14.80 -20.62
N ARG A 706 0.70 -14.58 -21.89
CA ARG A 706 0.95 -15.64 -22.89
C ARG A 706 -0.26 -16.52 -23.15
N LYS A 707 -1.46 -15.95 -23.07
CA LYS A 707 -2.72 -16.67 -23.31
C LYS A 707 -3.16 -16.52 -24.76
N PRO A 708 -3.58 -17.61 -25.43
CA PRO A 708 -4.38 -17.50 -26.65
C PRO A 708 -5.64 -16.68 -26.38
N VAL A 709 -5.93 -15.72 -27.25
CA VAL A 709 -7.08 -14.82 -27.10
C VAL A 709 -8.09 -15.10 -28.19
N VAL A 710 -9.36 -15.26 -27.80
CA VAL A 710 -10.51 -15.30 -28.71
C VAL A 710 -11.39 -14.09 -28.47
N SER A 711 -11.61 -13.29 -29.51
CA SER A 711 -12.39 -12.06 -29.43
C SER A 711 -13.49 -12.04 -30.49
N VAL A 712 -14.59 -11.34 -30.21
CA VAL A 712 -15.49 -10.93 -31.30
C VAL A 712 -14.76 -9.96 -32.23
N ALA A 713 -15.22 -9.83 -33.47
CA ALA A 713 -14.63 -8.92 -34.45
C ALA A 713 -14.84 -7.44 -34.07
N LEU A 714 -14.00 -6.90 -33.16
CA LEU A 714 -13.95 -5.49 -32.80
C LEU A 714 -13.02 -4.74 -33.77
N PRO A 715 -13.38 -3.53 -34.26
CA PRO A 715 -12.59 -2.80 -35.25
C PRO A 715 -11.13 -2.60 -34.84
N ASP A 716 -10.89 -2.13 -33.61
CA ASP A 716 -9.55 -1.88 -33.12
C ASP A 716 -8.73 -3.17 -32.91
N VAL A 717 -9.39 -4.29 -32.60
CA VAL A 717 -8.70 -5.58 -32.45
C VAL A 717 -8.21 -6.07 -33.80
N LEU A 718 -9.03 -5.94 -34.84
CA LEU A 718 -8.68 -6.29 -36.22
C LEU A 718 -7.56 -5.39 -36.75
N ASP A 719 -7.65 -4.08 -36.51
CA ASP A 719 -6.68 -3.09 -37.00
C ASP A 719 -5.31 -3.24 -36.32
N LEU A 720 -5.28 -3.43 -34.99
CA LEU A 720 -4.04 -3.35 -34.20
C LEU A 720 -3.35 -4.69 -33.96
N TYR A 721 -4.10 -5.80 -33.90
CA TYR A 721 -3.57 -7.10 -33.49
C TYR A 721 -3.82 -8.21 -34.52
N PRO A 722 -3.67 -7.95 -35.84
CA PRO A 722 -3.89 -8.98 -36.85
C PRO A 722 -2.92 -10.14 -36.62
N HIS A 723 -3.41 -11.37 -36.79
CA HIS A 723 -2.64 -12.61 -36.61
C HIS A 723 -2.12 -12.87 -35.18
N MET A 724 -2.52 -12.07 -34.17
CA MET A 724 -2.20 -12.30 -32.76
C MET A 724 -3.40 -12.78 -31.95
N VAL A 725 -4.62 -12.52 -32.44
CA VAL A 725 -5.89 -12.85 -31.79
C VAL A 725 -6.79 -13.59 -32.77
N GLU A 726 -7.43 -14.66 -32.31
CA GLU A 726 -8.49 -15.33 -33.08
C GLU A 726 -9.76 -14.49 -32.99
N THR A 727 -10.25 -14.01 -34.12
CA THR A 727 -11.48 -13.22 -34.17
C THR A 727 -12.61 -13.99 -34.83
N ALA A 728 -13.82 -13.85 -34.30
CA ALA A 728 -14.98 -14.55 -34.82
C ALA A 728 -16.24 -13.67 -34.79
N ALA A 729 -17.22 -14.06 -35.61
CA ALA A 729 -18.55 -13.47 -35.65
C ALA A 729 -19.60 -14.53 -35.28
N GLY A 730 -20.57 -14.13 -34.46
CA GLY A 730 -21.64 -15.01 -33.98
C GLY A 730 -21.16 -16.16 -33.09
N ALA A 731 -22.12 -16.85 -32.46
CA ALA A 731 -21.80 -17.89 -31.47
C ALA A 731 -21.09 -19.12 -32.08
N ALA A 732 -21.52 -19.58 -33.26
CA ALA A 732 -20.91 -20.73 -33.92
C ALA A 732 -19.44 -20.47 -34.29
N GLY A 733 -19.14 -19.28 -34.84
CA GLY A 733 -17.77 -18.90 -35.16
C GLY A 733 -16.91 -18.75 -33.90
N PHE A 734 -17.46 -18.15 -32.84
CA PHE A 734 -16.74 -17.96 -31.58
C PHE A 734 -16.40 -19.30 -30.92
N LEU A 735 -17.33 -20.26 -30.93
CA LEU A 735 -17.09 -21.63 -30.48
C LEU A 735 -15.94 -22.28 -31.28
N GLN A 736 -15.98 -22.21 -32.61
CA GLN A 736 -14.93 -22.76 -33.47
C GLN A 736 -13.56 -22.12 -33.23
N ALA A 737 -13.52 -20.80 -32.98
CA ALA A 737 -12.30 -20.10 -32.62
C ALA A 737 -11.72 -20.59 -31.28
N CYS A 738 -12.57 -20.80 -30.27
CA CYS A 738 -12.16 -21.41 -29.00
C CYS A 738 -11.60 -22.83 -29.19
N GLU A 739 -12.22 -23.67 -30.01
CA GLU A 739 -11.70 -25.01 -30.31
C GLU A 739 -10.35 -24.97 -31.02
N THR A 740 -10.16 -23.99 -31.89
CA THR A 740 -8.90 -23.79 -32.60
C THR A 740 -7.81 -23.34 -31.64
N ALA A 741 -8.12 -22.39 -30.75
CA ALA A 741 -7.21 -21.93 -29.70
C ALA A 741 -6.79 -23.05 -28.74
N LEU A 742 -7.75 -23.88 -28.29
CA LEU A 742 -7.48 -25.05 -27.44
C LEU A 742 -6.59 -26.09 -28.14
N ARG A 743 -6.82 -26.37 -29.42
CA ARG A 743 -5.97 -27.29 -30.21
C ARG A 743 -4.54 -26.77 -30.37
N ARG A 744 -4.35 -25.44 -30.39
CA ARG A 744 -3.06 -24.79 -30.58
C ARG A 744 -2.23 -24.59 -29.30
N LEU A 745 -2.76 -24.94 -28.11
CA LEU A 745 -2.05 -24.77 -26.83
C LEU A 745 -0.65 -25.41 -26.79
N ARG A 746 -0.44 -26.50 -27.53
CA ARG A 746 0.82 -27.25 -27.57
C ARG A 746 1.72 -26.88 -28.75
N VAL A 747 1.31 -25.92 -29.58
CA VAL A 747 2.08 -25.47 -30.75
C VAL A 747 2.90 -24.25 -30.37
N HIS A 748 4.22 -24.37 -30.46
CA HIS A 748 5.13 -23.25 -30.24
C HIS A 748 5.32 -22.44 -31.52
N ASP A 749 4.50 -21.40 -31.73
CA ASP A 749 4.70 -20.44 -32.81
C ASP A 749 5.65 -19.31 -32.37
N LEU A 750 6.92 -19.44 -32.75
CA LEU A 750 7.96 -18.45 -32.43
C LEU A 750 7.71 -17.11 -33.15
N HIS A 751 7.10 -17.09 -34.33
CA HIS A 751 6.79 -15.86 -35.06
C HIS A 751 5.66 -15.08 -34.39
N GLN A 752 4.61 -15.78 -33.96
CA GLN A 752 3.54 -15.16 -33.18
C GLN A 752 4.07 -14.59 -31.86
N ARG A 753 4.94 -15.33 -31.16
CA ARG A 753 5.59 -14.86 -29.92
C ARG A 753 6.41 -13.59 -30.14
N ALA A 754 7.26 -13.56 -31.17
CA ALA A 754 8.06 -12.38 -31.50
C ALA A 754 7.20 -11.15 -31.84
N ARG A 755 6.06 -11.34 -32.53
CA ARG A 755 5.10 -10.27 -32.81
C ARG A 755 4.47 -9.72 -31.53
N VAL A 756 4.03 -10.60 -30.63
CA VAL A 756 3.48 -10.23 -29.32
C VAL A 756 4.52 -9.42 -28.53
N ASP A 757 5.76 -9.90 -28.46
CA ASP A 757 6.84 -9.22 -27.74
C ASP A 757 7.11 -7.82 -28.28
N ALA A 758 7.15 -7.67 -29.61
CA ALA A 758 7.35 -6.38 -30.26
C ALA A 758 6.20 -5.38 -29.97
N VAL A 759 4.96 -5.86 -29.87
CA VAL A 759 3.80 -5.03 -29.50
C VAL A 759 3.87 -4.63 -28.03
N LEU A 760 4.10 -5.59 -27.12
CA LEU A 760 4.17 -5.33 -25.67
C LEU A 760 5.30 -4.36 -25.33
N ALA A 761 6.47 -4.48 -25.98
CA ALA A 761 7.60 -3.57 -25.78
C ALA A 761 7.29 -2.11 -26.14
N ARG A 762 6.33 -1.87 -27.06
CA ARG A 762 5.92 -0.53 -27.49
C ARG A 762 4.72 0.02 -26.71
N ARG A 763 3.99 -0.83 -25.98
CA ARG A 763 2.70 -0.54 -25.34
C ARG A 763 2.81 -0.61 -23.81
N SER A 764 3.76 0.14 -23.24
CA SER A 764 3.91 0.29 -21.80
C SER A 764 3.27 1.57 -21.28
N TRP A 765 2.87 1.57 -20.01
CA TRP A 765 2.32 2.77 -19.37
C TRP A 765 3.35 3.91 -19.32
N ARG A 766 4.63 3.58 -19.13
CA ARG A 766 5.73 4.53 -19.21
C ARG A 766 5.81 5.24 -20.57
N SER A 767 5.75 4.50 -21.69
CA SER A 767 5.83 5.13 -23.02
C SER A 767 4.61 6.01 -23.30
N ALA A 768 3.42 5.57 -22.87
CA ALA A 768 2.20 6.36 -22.97
C ALA A 768 2.28 7.65 -22.14
N ALA A 769 2.77 7.58 -20.91
CA ALA A 769 2.93 8.73 -20.03
C ALA A 769 4.00 9.71 -20.53
N GLN A 770 5.10 9.23 -21.12
CA GLN A 770 6.10 10.10 -21.76
C GLN A 770 5.51 10.89 -22.92
N ALA A 771 4.68 10.25 -23.77
CA ALA A 771 3.98 10.94 -24.84
C ALA A 771 3.03 12.02 -24.30
N VAL A 772 2.27 11.71 -23.25
CA VAL A 772 1.38 12.66 -22.58
C VAL A 772 2.16 13.81 -21.94
N HIS A 773 3.27 13.53 -21.25
CA HIS A 773 4.13 14.53 -20.62
C HIS A 773 4.60 15.56 -21.65
N GLY A 774 5.06 15.10 -22.82
CA GLY A 774 5.48 16.00 -23.91
C GLY A 774 4.36 16.94 -24.37
N LEU A 775 3.14 16.42 -24.50
CA LEU A 775 1.96 17.22 -24.86
C LEU A 775 1.61 18.25 -23.78
N LEU A 776 1.60 17.85 -22.50
CA LEU A 776 1.31 18.74 -21.38
C LEU A 776 2.33 19.88 -21.24
N ARG A 777 3.62 19.59 -21.47
CA ARG A 777 4.68 20.61 -21.47
C ARG A 777 4.50 21.64 -22.56
N GLY A 778 4.11 21.21 -23.77
CA GLY A 778 3.77 22.12 -24.87
C GLY A 778 2.66 23.10 -24.48
N LEU A 779 1.58 22.59 -23.87
CA LEU A 779 0.47 23.43 -23.39
C LEU A 779 0.90 24.44 -22.32
N GLN A 780 1.79 24.06 -21.39
CA GLN A 780 2.31 24.99 -20.38
C GLN A 780 3.11 26.14 -21.01
N GLN A 781 3.92 25.82 -22.02
CA GLN A 781 4.74 26.82 -22.72
C GLN A 781 3.87 27.79 -23.53
N GLU A 782 2.84 27.29 -24.21
CA GLU A 782 1.86 28.13 -24.92
C GLU A 782 1.07 29.03 -23.97
N ALA A 783 0.60 28.49 -22.83
CA ALA A 783 -0.10 29.27 -21.81
C ALA A 783 0.80 30.37 -21.20
N ALA A 784 2.08 30.06 -20.94
CA ALA A 784 3.06 31.04 -20.46
C ALA A 784 3.36 32.13 -21.51
N HIS A 785 3.37 31.78 -22.80
CA HIS A 785 3.56 32.74 -23.89
C HIS A 785 2.36 33.69 -24.10
N ILE A 786 1.14 33.21 -23.87
CA ILE A 786 -0.09 34.03 -23.96
C ILE A 786 -0.24 34.97 -22.75
N LEU A 787 0.33 34.60 -21.59
CA LEU A 787 0.29 35.37 -20.33
C LEU A 787 1.52 36.27 -20.11
N ALA A 788 2.54 36.21 -20.99
CA ALA A 788 3.65 37.14 -20.94
C ALA A 788 3.14 38.56 -21.27
N PRO A 789 3.47 39.59 -20.46
CA PRO A 789 3.02 40.94 -20.74
C PRO A 789 3.65 41.38 -22.07
N THR A 790 2.82 41.56 -23.10
CA THR A 790 3.22 42.27 -24.32
C THR A 790 3.79 43.61 -23.89
N GLY A 791 5.09 43.80 -24.12
CA GLY A 791 5.82 44.98 -23.70
C GLY A 791 5.08 46.25 -24.11
N ARG A 792 4.94 47.19 -23.16
CA ARG A 792 4.58 48.58 -23.46
C ARG A 792 5.48 49.08 -24.59
N PRO A 793 4.96 49.76 -25.62
CA PRO A 793 5.82 50.42 -26.59
C PRO A 793 6.72 51.41 -25.86
N ALA A 794 8.02 51.36 -26.18
CA ALA A 794 9.05 52.20 -25.57
C ALA A 794 8.67 53.68 -25.71
N VAL A 795 8.67 54.39 -24.57
CA VAL A 795 8.62 55.85 -24.54
C VAL A 795 9.94 56.36 -25.16
N PRO A 796 9.91 57.26 -26.16
CA PRO A 796 11.13 57.79 -26.74
C PRO A 796 11.84 58.71 -25.72
N PRO A 797 13.18 58.76 -25.74
CA PRO A 797 13.94 59.51 -24.74
C PRO A 797 13.70 61.03 -24.88
N PRO A 798 13.78 61.79 -23.77
CA PRO A 798 13.61 63.24 -23.82
C PRO A 798 14.77 63.89 -24.58
N ALA A 799 14.44 64.88 -25.39
CA ALA A 799 15.38 65.66 -26.18
C ALA A 799 16.45 66.32 -25.30
N SER A 800 17.71 66.16 -25.69
CA SER A 800 18.87 66.83 -25.10
C SER A 800 18.79 68.33 -25.33
N ALA A 801 18.67 69.10 -24.24
CA ALA A 801 18.90 70.54 -24.26
C ALA A 801 20.40 70.81 -24.18
N ASP A 802 20.96 71.31 -25.28
CA ASP A 802 22.29 71.88 -25.35
C ASP A 802 22.41 73.08 -24.39
N HIS A 803 23.40 73.04 -23.51
CA HIS A 803 23.95 74.26 -22.91
C HIS A 803 25.47 74.27 -23.07
N HIS A 804 25.89 74.98 -24.11
CA HIS A 804 27.20 75.61 -24.23
C HIS A 804 27.48 76.51 -23.02
N THR A 805 28.61 76.30 -22.36
CA THR A 805 29.25 77.30 -21.49
C THR A 805 30.39 77.97 -22.26
N PRO A 806 30.42 79.32 -22.38
CA PRO A 806 31.53 80.04 -22.99
C PRO A 806 32.58 80.39 -21.93
N ALA A 807 33.85 80.31 -22.31
CA ALA A 807 34.96 80.88 -21.55
C ALA A 807 35.21 82.32 -22.00
N GLY A 808 35.35 83.26 -21.05
CA GLY A 808 35.82 84.62 -21.33
C GLY A 808 35.49 85.65 -20.25
N HIS A 809 36.37 85.75 -19.24
CA HIS A 809 36.61 86.95 -18.40
C HIS A 809 37.22 88.09 -19.25
N PRO A 810 37.18 89.39 -18.86
CA PRO A 810 37.29 89.95 -17.50
C PRO A 810 35.98 90.33 -16.84
#